data_AF-A0A6J6ELQ0-F1
#
_entry.id   AF-A0A6J6ELQ0-F1
#
_cell.length_a   1.000
_cell.length_b   1.000
_cell.length_c   1.000
_cell.angle_alpha   90.00
_cell.angle_beta   90.00
_cell.angle_gamma   90.00
#
_symmetry.space_group_name_H-M   'P 1'
#
loop_
_entity.id
_entity.type
_entity.pdbx_description
1 polymer ?
#
loop_
_entity_poly.entity_id
_entity_poly.type
_entity_poly.pdbx_seq_one_letter_code
_entity_poly.pdbx_strand_id
1 'polypeptide(L)'
;MASLGRAIDPPSRPVQALQAVGRGIQSLGRWGPESWVSLAIVAGCVLFTFAQLSPSDILSSSTPAGGDMGAHVWGPAYMRDHLLPSFRVTGWTQDWYAGFPAYHFYMVLPSLAIALLSFILPYGLAFKLVAVSGLLTLPIACWAFGRLTRLPFPVSPLLAVGATAFLFDRSFSIYGGNIPSTLAGEFAFSISLSFAIVFLGVVGRGLETGRQRVIAPILLALTGLCHLIPFLFAIGGAIVWLAISLARKPGFFKRVWWLACTGVVGVALMGWWLFPFYLRSGYMNDMGWEKKTNYSDLLFQRSTLDPQLVNSPPIQWVLVLALLGLVMSIAWKRRGGVFLAVLAGSVAIAFIVLPQGKLWNARLLPFWYLSLYLLAAIGVAELGRTIASLLSRDPDTPRRSVTIATAVVAALAGLTVIAMPLRAMPEKIALGPINIELGGVQNDGRYHWLFLSTKESSFIPSWARWNFSGYEGKPAYPEYRDIVQTMETVGETNGCGRAMWEHEEQHDRYGTPMALMLLPFWTDGCIGSMEGLFFEASSTTPFHFINQDELSYGASNAQRDLPYVPGAPDQAQFDLGIDHLQMLGVKYYMAITEQMIAYGQANSSLKQVAQSGPWVVFEVSDSPLIEPLDNDPAVLTDVAPKHWLEAVTPWYMDPTAWNVWPSSGGPKEWQRISEGEMPTANPTTPVAVTNTQIGRDTISFDVTKPGTPILVKVSYFPNWKVSGAEGPWRVGPNLMVVVPTSENVTLSYGTSVIDWGSWFVTFLGVVGIVLLWRAGPLVFPEMVPWRRPRPTQSDGDSDSDSNGNTESDDDLESGVASESVLSAEDVNVSGDADPR
;
A
#
# COMPACT_ATOMS: atom_id res chain seq x y z
N MET A 1 63.71 22.70 5.33
CA MET A 1 62.42 23.28 4.90
C MET A 1 61.95 22.51 3.67
N ALA A 2 61.05 21.55 3.84
CA ALA A 2 60.55 20.68 2.78
C ALA A 2 59.03 20.56 2.95
N SER A 3 58.26 21.00 1.96
CA SER A 3 56.81 20.75 1.80
C SER A 3 56.32 21.47 0.55
N LEU A 4 56.00 20.72 -0.51
CA LEU A 4 54.82 20.90 -1.39
C LEU A 4 54.98 20.05 -2.66
N GLY A 5 54.08 19.08 -2.82
CA GLY A 5 53.97 18.27 -4.03
C GLY A 5 53.54 16.83 -3.75
N ARG A 6 52.24 16.60 -3.48
CA ARG A 6 51.63 15.29 -3.68
C ARG A 6 50.40 15.44 -4.58
N ALA A 7 50.45 14.70 -5.68
CA ALA A 7 49.39 14.55 -6.65
C ALA A 7 48.13 13.99 -5.99
N ILE A 8 46.99 14.52 -6.42
CA ILE A 8 45.66 14.04 -6.08
C ILE A 8 45.42 12.80 -6.97
N ASP A 9 45.29 11.63 -6.36
CA ASP A 9 44.84 10.42 -7.07
C ASP A 9 43.40 10.60 -7.56
N PRO A 10 43.07 10.20 -8.81
CA PRO A 10 41.71 10.27 -9.33
C PRO A 10 40.78 9.24 -8.63
N PRO A 11 39.47 9.49 -8.56
CA PRO A 11 38.52 8.66 -7.83
C PRO A 11 38.34 7.29 -8.48
N SER A 12 38.86 6.23 -7.86
CA SER A 12 38.84 4.82 -8.30
C SER A 12 37.46 4.12 -8.23
N ARG A 13 36.35 4.86 -8.29
CA ARG A 13 35.00 4.33 -7.99
C ARG A 13 34.24 3.67 -9.16
N PRO A 14 34.38 4.05 -10.44
CA PRO A 14 33.68 3.34 -11.52
C PRO A 14 34.24 1.92 -11.75
N VAL A 15 35.52 1.70 -11.46
CA VAL A 15 36.21 0.42 -11.65
C VAL A 15 35.77 -0.63 -10.63
N GLN A 16 35.41 -0.24 -9.40
CA GLN A 16 34.95 -1.18 -8.37
C GLN A 16 33.54 -1.73 -8.63
N ALA A 17 32.65 -0.94 -9.25
CA ALA A 17 31.33 -1.41 -9.67
C ALA A 17 31.43 -2.40 -10.84
N LEU A 18 32.28 -2.11 -11.84
CA LEU A 18 32.60 -3.03 -12.94
C LEU A 18 33.31 -4.29 -12.44
N GLN A 19 34.17 -4.21 -11.43
CA GLN A 19 34.79 -5.36 -10.78
C GLN A 19 33.81 -6.15 -9.90
N ALA A 20 32.75 -5.54 -9.34
CA ALA A 20 31.70 -6.24 -8.61
C ALA A 20 30.78 -7.03 -9.56
N VAL A 21 30.44 -6.45 -10.72
CA VAL A 21 29.76 -7.15 -11.83
C VAL A 21 30.67 -8.27 -12.38
N GLY A 22 31.97 -7.97 -12.59
CA GLY A 22 32.96 -8.95 -13.02
C GLY A 22 33.18 -10.10 -12.03
N ARG A 23 33.18 -9.84 -10.71
CA ARG A 23 33.21 -10.87 -9.65
C ARG A 23 31.91 -11.66 -9.58
N GLY A 24 30.76 -11.04 -9.86
CA GLY A 24 29.47 -11.70 -10.01
C GLY A 24 29.48 -12.71 -11.16
N ILE A 25 30.01 -12.31 -12.32
CA ILE A 25 30.16 -13.16 -13.51
C ILE A 25 31.20 -14.27 -13.27
N GLN A 26 32.33 -13.97 -12.63
CA GLN A 26 33.33 -14.99 -12.24
C GLN A 26 32.79 -15.97 -11.18
N SER A 27 31.79 -15.57 -10.38
CA SER A 27 31.15 -16.46 -9.40
C SER A 27 30.23 -17.50 -10.02
N LEU A 28 29.68 -17.25 -11.22
CA LEU A 28 28.80 -18.19 -11.93
C LEU A 28 29.50 -19.53 -12.24
N GLY A 29 30.81 -19.50 -12.51
CA GLY A 29 31.63 -20.71 -12.68
C GLY A 29 31.84 -21.54 -11.40
N ARG A 30 31.40 -21.04 -10.23
CA ARG A 30 31.48 -21.73 -8.93
C ARG A 30 30.12 -22.18 -8.39
N TRP A 31 29.06 -22.03 -9.17
CA TRP A 31 27.71 -22.40 -8.74
C TRP A 31 27.52 -23.92 -8.77
N GLY A 32 27.17 -24.49 -7.61
CA GLY A 32 26.75 -25.88 -7.54
C GLY A 32 25.37 -26.09 -8.19
N PRO A 33 25.02 -27.34 -8.54
CA PRO A 33 23.71 -27.71 -9.09
C PRO A 33 22.49 -27.10 -8.37
N GLU A 34 22.50 -27.04 -7.03
CA GLU A 34 21.42 -26.46 -6.24
C GLU A 34 21.19 -24.97 -6.51
N SER A 35 22.26 -24.22 -6.81
CA SER A 35 22.17 -22.79 -7.12
C SER A 35 21.55 -22.58 -8.49
N TRP A 36 21.94 -23.38 -9.49
CA TRP A 36 21.33 -23.39 -10.82
C TRP A 36 19.85 -23.79 -10.77
N VAL A 37 19.51 -24.86 -10.04
CA VAL A 37 18.13 -25.28 -9.83
C VAL A 37 17.32 -24.20 -9.13
N SER A 38 17.90 -23.54 -8.11
CA SER A 38 17.22 -22.43 -7.42
C SER A 38 16.96 -21.25 -8.35
N LEU A 39 17.96 -20.86 -9.16
CA LEU A 39 17.80 -19.79 -10.15
C LEU A 39 16.72 -20.15 -11.17
N ALA A 40 16.75 -21.37 -11.71
CA ALA A 40 15.78 -21.84 -12.69
C ALA A 40 14.34 -21.82 -12.14
N ILE A 41 14.14 -22.26 -10.89
CA ILE A 41 12.82 -22.24 -10.25
C ILE A 41 12.34 -20.80 -10.01
N VAL A 42 13.18 -19.94 -9.45
CA VAL A 42 12.80 -18.55 -9.14
C VAL A 42 12.54 -17.76 -10.44
N ALA A 43 13.45 -17.84 -11.40
CA ALA A 43 13.28 -17.21 -12.71
C ALA A 43 12.04 -17.78 -13.44
N GLY A 44 11.82 -19.09 -13.36
CA GLY A 44 10.64 -19.75 -13.91
C GLY A 44 9.34 -19.22 -13.32
N CYS A 45 9.28 -19.01 -12.00
CA CYS A 45 8.11 -18.40 -11.33
C CYS A 45 7.83 -16.97 -11.82
N VAL A 46 8.89 -16.16 -11.93
CA VAL A 46 8.79 -14.76 -12.38
C VAL A 46 8.36 -14.67 -13.84
N LEU A 47 9.04 -15.43 -14.72
CA LEU A 47 8.73 -15.48 -16.15
C LEU A 47 7.34 -16.06 -16.42
N PHE A 48 6.96 -17.11 -15.70
CA PHE A 48 5.62 -17.66 -15.76
C PHE A 48 4.57 -16.61 -15.39
N THR A 49 4.75 -15.94 -14.25
CA THR A 49 3.83 -14.87 -13.82
C THR A 49 3.72 -13.78 -14.88
N PHE A 50 4.86 -13.26 -15.37
CA PHE A 50 4.87 -12.22 -16.41
C PHE A 50 4.16 -12.67 -17.70
N ALA A 51 4.38 -13.91 -18.15
CA ALA A 51 3.74 -14.45 -19.34
C ALA A 51 2.21 -14.50 -19.24
N GLN A 52 1.64 -14.64 -18.03
CA GLN A 52 0.20 -14.66 -17.82
C GLN A 52 -0.44 -13.26 -17.71
N LEU A 53 0.37 -12.19 -17.65
CA LEU A 53 -0.11 -10.81 -17.48
C LEU A 53 -0.20 -10.05 -18.81
N SER A 54 -0.27 -10.74 -19.95
CA SER A 54 -0.28 -10.15 -21.30
C SER A 54 0.91 -9.21 -21.58
N PRO A 55 2.14 -9.76 -21.73
CA PRO A 55 3.36 -8.96 -21.96
C PRO A 55 3.27 -7.92 -23.08
N SER A 56 2.58 -8.23 -24.19
CA SER A 56 2.40 -7.29 -25.30
C SER A 56 1.64 -6.03 -24.87
N ASP A 57 0.63 -6.21 -24.03
CA ASP A 57 -0.19 -5.12 -23.52
C ASP A 57 0.53 -4.35 -22.42
N ILE A 58 1.34 -5.02 -21.58
CA ILE A 58 2.22 -4.33 -20.62
C ILE A 58 3.22 -3.42 -21.33
N LEU A 59 3.81 -3.91 -22.42
CA LEU A 59 4.88 -3.22 -23.15
C LEU A 59 4.37 -2.15 -24.12
N SER A 60 3.05 -2.04 -24.33
CA SER A 60 2.46 -0.97 -25.15
C SER A 60 2.40 0.36 -24.40
N SER A 61 2.17 1.47 -25.12
CA SER A 61 2.01 2.80 -24.52
C SER A 61 0.59 3.13 -24.04
N SER A 62 -0.36 2.20 -24.15
CA SER A 62 -1.76 2.43 -23.76
C SER A 62 -1.89 2.80 -22.28
N THR A 63 -2.86 3.65 -21.98
CA THR A 63 -3.18 4.13 -20.63
C THR A 63 -3.92 3.02 -19.89
N PRO A 64 -3.39 2.46 -18.80
CA PRO A 64 -4.02 1.32 -18.13
C PRO A 64 -5.43 1.66 -17.63
N ALA A 65 -6.31 0.67 -17.70
CA ALA A 65 -7.70 0.72 -17.25
C ALA A 65 -7.96 -0.40 -16.21
N GLY A 66 -9.23 -0.68 -15.91
CA GLY A 66 -9.67 -1.77 -15.04
C GLY A 66 -9.76 -1.38 -13.57
N GLY A 67 -10.89 -1.67 -12.93
CA GLY A 67 -11.14 -1.36 -11.52
C GLY A 67 -10.67 0.05 -11.14
N ASP A 68 -10.09 0.18 -9.94
CA ASP A 68 -9.52 1.42 -9.42
C ASP A 68 -8.25 1.82 -10.17
N MET A 69 -7.55 0.85 -10.76
CA MET A 69 -6.32 1.09 -11.51
C MET A 69 -6.52 2.07 -12.67
N GLY A 70 -7.69 2.06 -13.31
CA GLY A 70 -8.01 3.01 -14.37
C GLY A 70 -7.94 4.47 -13.90
N ALA A 71 -8.48 4.79 -12.72
CA ALA A 71 -8.44 6.15 -12.19
C ALA A 71 -7.10 6.51 -11.49
N HIS A 72 -6.30 5.50 -11.10
CA HIS A 72 -4.96 5.74 -10.54
C HIS A 72 -4.01 6.46 -11.50
N VAL A 73 -4.29 6.49 -12.81
CA VAL A 73 -3.47 7.20 -13.80
C VAL A 73 -3.43 8.71 -13.59
N TRP A 74 -4.39 9.29 -12.87
CA TRP A 74 -4.36 10.72 -12.55
C TRP A 74 -3.20 11.08 -11.61
N GLY A 75 -3.01 10.33 -10.53
CA GLY A 75 -2.11 10.71 -9.44
C GLY A 75 -0.64 10.92 -9.86
N PRO A 76 0.02 9.93 -10.50
CA PRO A 76 1.40 10.07 -10.94
C PRO A 76 1.60 11.18 -11.98
N ALA A 77 0.62 11.41 -12.85
CA ALA A 77 0.66 12.52 -13.80
C ALA A 77 0.56 13.86 -13.09
N TYR A 78 -0.41 14.03 -12.19
CA TYR A 78 -0.53 15.21 -11.33
C TYR A 78 0.77 15.46 -10.54
N MET A 79 1.39 14.42 -9.99
CA MET A 79 2.67 14.51 -9.30
C MET A 79 3.79 15.00 -10.24
N ARG A 80 3.90 14.41 -11.44
CA ARG A 80 4.89 14.78 -12.46
C ARG A 80 4.77 16.23 -12.89
N ASP A 81 3.54 16.67 -13.16
CA ASP A 81 3.28 17.93 -13.85
C ASP A 81 3.15 19.12 -12.88
N HIS A 82 2.82 18.86 -11.61
CA HIS A 82 2.48 19.95 -10.67
C HIS A 82 3.25 19.89 -9.35
N LEU A 83 3.53 18.71 -8.82
CA LEU A 83 4.23 18.60 -7.51
C LEU A 83 5.75 18.62 -7.66
N LEU A 84 6.31 17.75 -8.50
CA LEU A 84 7.76 17.62 -8.68
C LEU A 84 8.43 18.92 -9.19
N PRO A 85 7.85 19.69 -10.14
CA PRO A 85 8.43 20.97 -10.57
C PRO A 85 8.54 21.99 -9.43
N SER A 86 7.69 21.85 -8.41
CA SER A 86 7.69 22.68 -7.20
C SER A 86 8.51 22.08 -6.05
N PHE A 87 9.29 21.02 -6.31
CA PHE A 87 10.03 20.23 -5.31
C PHE A 87 9.14 19.70 -4.17
N ARG A 88 7.89 19.34 -4.50
CA ARG A 88 6.90 18.76 -3.57
C ARG A 88 6.55 17.33 -3.98
N VAL A 89 6.07 16.56 -3.02
CA VAL A 89 5.52 15.21 -3.20
C VAL A 89 4.10 15.06 -2.64
N THR A 90 3.59 16.12 -2.02
CA THR A 90 2.23 16.30 -1.53
C THR A 90 1.78 17.73 -1.85
N GLY A 91 0.48 17.96 -2.03
CA GLY A 91 -0.03 19.28 -2.39
C GLY A 91 -1.54 19.36 -2.37
N TRP A 92 -2.09 20.35 -3.08
CA TRP A 92 -3.53 20.55 -3.21
C TRP A 92 -3.94 20.53 -4.67
N THR A 93 -5.00 19.80 -4.98
CA THR A 93 -5.64 19.83 -6.29
C THR A 93 -7.10 20.27 -6.19
N GLN A 94 -7.61 20.86 -7.27
CA GLN A 94 -9.03 21.19 -7.46
C GLN A 94 -9.78 20.10 -8.25
N ASP A 95 -9.06 19.09 -8.74
CA ASP A 95 -9.54 18.16 -9.76
C ASP A 95 -10.72 17.30 -9.31
N TRP A 96 -10.75 16.89 -8.04
CA TRP A 96 -11.79 16.02 -7.47
C TRP A 96 -12.44 16.59 -6.21
N TYR A 97 -13.72 16.30 -5.99
CA TYR A 97 -14.47 16.57 -4.75
C TYR A 97 -14.39 18.03 -4.27
N ALA A 98 -14.48 19.00 -5.18
CA ALA A 98 -14.24 20.42 -4.88
C ALA A 98 -12.85 20.75 -4.30
N GLY A 99 -11.92 19.82 -4.42
CA GLY A 99 -10.52 19.89 -4.01
C GLY A 99 -10.18 18.94 -2.85
N PHE A 100 -8.92 18.52 -2.80
CA PHE A 100 -8.41 17.65 -1.73
C PHE A 100 -6.87 17.70 -1.60
N PRO A 101 -6.31 17.30 -0.43
CA PRO A 101 -4.86 17.27 -0.21
C PRO A 101 -4.21 16.03 -0.87
N ALA A 102 -3.80 16.19 -2.13
CA ALA A 102 -3.13 15.16 -2.91
C ALA A 102 -1.91 14.55 -2.19
N TYR A 103 -1.88 13.21 -2.12
CA TYR A 103 -0.84 12.39 -1.48
C TYR A 103 -0.68 12.55 0.05
N HIS A 104 -1.59 13.26 0.71
CA HIS A 104 -1.58 13.38 2.16
C HIS A 104 -2.10 12.12 2.86
N PHE A 105 -3.15 11.52 2.30
CA PHE A 105 -3.81 10.32 2.83
C PHE A 105 -3.63 9.07 1.95
N TYR A 106 -2.77 9.16 0.94
CA TYR A 106 -2.54 8.09 -0.04
C TYR A 106 -1.06 7.78 -0.21
N MET A 107 -0.76 6.63 -0.80
CA MET A 107 0.60 6.10 -0.93
C MET A 107 1.41 6.87 -1.97
N VAL A 108 2.66 7.20 -1.66
CA VAL A 108 3.45 8.14 -2.48
C VAL A 108 4.48 7.43 -3.35
N LEU A 109 5.19 6.44 -2.81
CA LEU A 109 6.38 5.91 -3.48
C LEU A 109 6.10 5.21 -4.82
N PRO A 110 5.03 4.38 -4.97
CA PRO A 110 4.68 3.79 -6.25
C PRO A 110 4.33 4.84 -7.31
N SER A 111 3.54 5.87 -6.95
CA SER A 111 3.23 6.96 -7.88
C SER A 111 4.45 7.80 -8.24
N LEU A 112 5.34 8.06 -7.28
CA LEU A 112 6.61 8.74 -7.53
C LEU A 112 7.48 7.94 -8.50
N ALA A 113 7.55 6.62 -8.36
CA ALA A 113 8.27 5.76 -9.29
C ALA A 113 7.68 5.88 -10.71
N ILE A 114 6.35 5.84 -10.85
CA ILE A 114 5.68 6.01 -12.15
C ILE A 114 6.00 7.37 -12.77
N ALA A 115 5.84 8.46 -12.00
CA ALA A 115 6.16 9.81 -12.43
C ALA A 115 7.60 9.93 -12.93
N LEU A 116 8.57 9.42 -12.15
CA LEU A 116 9.99 9.46 -12.50
C LEU A 116 10.32 8.61 -13.73
N LEU A 117 9.76 7.40 -13.85
CA LEU A 117 9.97 6.56 -15.04
C LEU A 117 9.35 7.19 -16.30
N SER A 118 8.26 7.93 -16.16
CA SER A 118 7.59 8.57 -17.30
C SER A 118 8.37 9.71 -17.95
N PHE A 119 9.47 10.20 -17.34
CA PHE A 119 10.40 11.12 -18.00
C PHE A 119 11.23 10.45 -19.10
N ILE A 120 11.37 9.12 -19.07
CA ILE A 120 12.21 8.35 -20.01
C ILE A 120 11.44 7.27 -20.78
N LEU A 121 10.22 6.94 -20.37
CA LEU A 121 9.34 5.96 -21.01
C LEU A 121 7.96 6.60 -21.26
N PRO A 122 7.19 6.13 -22.27
CA PRO A 122 5.78 6.51 -22.40
C PRO A 122 5.02 6.28 -21.10
N TYR A 123 4.12 7.21 -20.76
CA TYR A 123 3.44 7.23 -19.45
C TYR A 123 2.72 5.91 -19.13
N GLY A 124 1.90 5.40 -20.06
CA GLY A 124 1.20 4.12 -19.89
C GLY A 124 2.15 2.93 -19.67
N LEU A 125 3.27 2.89 -20.39
CA LEU A 125 4.31 1.86 -20.19
C LEU A 125 4.96 1.97 -18.81
N ALA A 126 5.36 3.17 -18.40
CA ALA A 126 5.94 3.43 -17.08
C ALA A 126 4.99 2.99 -15.96
N PHE A 127 3.71 3.33 -16.08
CA PHE A 127 2.67 2.94 -15.14
C PHE A 127 2.58 1.41 -15.03
N LYS A 128 2.38 0.71 -16.16
CA LYS A 128 2.18 -0.74 -16.18
C LYS A 128 3.39 -1.51 -15.63
N LEU A 129 4.61 -1.07 -15.94
CA LEU A 129 5.84 -1.69 -15.40
C LEU A 129 5.93 -1.58 -13.88
N VAL A 130 5.59 -0.41 -13.31
CA VAL A 130 5.58 -0.24 -11.85
C VAL A 130 4.43 -1.04 -11.24
N ALA A 131 3.23 -1.02 -11.83
CA ALA A 131 2.07 -1.73 -11.32
C ALA A 131 2.32 -3.25 -11.17
N VAL A 132 2.98 -3.89 -12.15
CA VAL A 132 3.29 -5.32 -12.07
C VAL A 132 4.53 -5.65 -11.23
N SER A 133 5.34 -4.66 -10.85
CA SER A 133 6.63 -4.89 -10.18
C SER A 133 6.50 -5.66 -8.86
N GLY A 134 5.43 -5.41 -8.08
CA GLY A 134 5.14 -6.16 -6.86
C GLY A 134 4.92 -7.65 -7.12
N LEU A 135 4.13 -7.96 -8.15
CA LEU A 135 3.84 -9.34 -8.59
C LEU A 135 5.11 -10.08 -9.02
N LEU A 136 5.97 -9.42 -9.79
CA LEU A 136 7.21 -10.01 -10.29
C LEU A 136 8.28 -10.16 -9.21
N THR A 137 8.27 -9.30 -8.20
CA THR A 137 9.27 -9.32 -7.11
C THR A 137 8.88 -10.21 -5.95
N LEU A 138 7.59 -10.53 -5.73
CA LEU A 138 7.16 -11.33 -4.58
C LEU A 138 7.79 -12.74 -4.55
N PRO A 139 7.88 -13.51 -5.66
CA PRO A 139 8.59 -14.81 -5.65
C PRO A 139 10.06 -14.67 -5.25
N ILE A 140 10.72 -13.59 -5.70
CA ILE A 140 12.11 -13.28 -5.36
C ILE A 140 12.21 -12.91 -3.87
N ALA A 141 11.28 -12.12 -3.34
CA ALA A 141 11.24 -11.72 -1.93
C ALA A 141 11.07 -12.93 -1.01
N CYS A 142 10.17 -13.86 -1.34
CA CYS A 142 9.94 -15.08 -0.57
C CYS A 142 11.14 -16.04 -0.63
N TRP A 143 11.81 -16.17 -1.78
CA TRP A 143 13.09 -16.88 -1.87
C TRP A 143 14.17 -16.21 -0.99
N ALA A 144 14.28 -14.88 -1.05
CA ALA A 144 15.24 -14.11 -0.28
C ALA A 144 14.99 -14.25 1.22
N PHE A 145 13.72 -14.22 1.66
CA PHE A 145 13.32 -14.51 3.03
C PHE A 145 13.90 -15.86 3.50
N GLY A 146 13.65 -16.94 2.74
CA GLY A 146 14.17 -18.27 3.08
C GLY A 146 15.69 -18.33 3.19
N ARG A 147 16.41 -17.64 2.28
CA ARG A 147 17.87 -17.54 2.32
C ARG A 147 18.38 -16.72 3.52
N LEU A 148 17.72 -15.61 3.82
CA LEU A 148 18.08 -14.73 4.94
C LEU A 148 17.87 -15.44 6.28
N THR A 149 16.80 -16.23 6.41
CA THR A 149 16.48 -17.03 7.60
C THR A 149 17.16 -18.40 7.62
N ARG A 150 18.11 -18.65 6.70
CA ARG A 150 18.93 -19.88 6.62
C ARG A 150 18.13 -21.18 6.51
N LEU A 151 17.00 -21.16 5.80
CA LEU A 151 16.26 -22.39 5.50
C LEU A 151 17.08 -23.24 4.50
N PRO A 152 17.17 -24.55 4.72
CA PRO A 152 18.01 -25.42 3.90
C PRO A 152 17.42 -25.63 2.51
N PHE A 153 18.25 -26.02 1.54
CA PHE A 153 17.76 -26.44 0.22
C PHE A 153 16.91 -27.73 0.35
N PRO A 154 15.75 -27.85 -0.34
CA PRO A 154 15.20 -26.97 -1.37
C PRO A 154 14.14 -25.97 -0.88
N VAL A 155 14.06 -25.67 0.41
CA VAL A 155 13.00 -24.82 0.97
C VAL A 155 12.95 -23.44 0.29
N SER A 156 14.09 -22.74 0.21
CA SER A 156 14.13 -21.36 -0.32
C SER A 156 13.56 -21.22 -1.75
N PRO A 157 13.97 -22.02 -2.76
CA PRO A 157 13.34 -21.93 -4.08
C PRO A 157 11.86 -22.37 -4.09
N LEU A 158 11.44 -23.30 -3.23
CA LEU A 158 10.02 -23.67 -3.14
C LEU A 158 9.16 -22.58 -2.49
N LEU A 159 9.71 -21.68 -1.67
CA LEU A 159 8.98 -20.49 -1.22
C LEU A 159 8.57 -19.58 -2.38
N ALA A 160 9.36 -19.52 -3.46
CA ALA A 160 8.99 -18.78 -4.67
C ALA A 160 7.79 -19.44 -5.38
N VAL A 161 7.73 -20.78 -5.40
CA VAL A 161 6.59 -21.54 -5.92
C VAL A 161 5.34 -21.28 -5.07
N GLY A 162 5.46 -21.29 -3.74
CA GLY A 162 4.37 -20.95 -2.82
C GLY A 162 3.85 -19.52 -3.01
N ALA A 163 4.76 -18.55 -3.14
CA ALA A 163 4.40 -17.17 -3.46
C ALA A 163 3.67 -17.07 -4.82
N THR A 164 4.11 -17.82 -5.82
CA THR A 164 3.45 -17.87 -7.13
C THR A 164 2.04 -18.45 -7.02
N ALA A 165 1.84 -19.53 -6.25
CA ALA A 165 0.50 -20.06 -5.99
C ALA A 165 -0.42 -19.05 -5.28
N PHE A 166 0.12 -18.26 -4.35
CA PHE A 166 -0.60 -17.14 -3.72
C PHE A 166 -0.97 -16.04 -4.73
N LEU A 167 -0.06 -15.66 -5.63
CA LEU A 167 -0.34 -14.65 -6.66
C LEU A 167 -1.53 -15.03 -7.56
N PHE A 168 -1.68 -16.33 -7.84
CA PHE A 168 -2.77 -16.88 -8.66
C PHE A 168 -3.99 -17.35 -7.84
N ASP A 169 -4.05 -17.06 -6.54
CA ASP A 169 -5.24 -17.34 -5.74
C ASP A 169 -6.42 -16.48 -6.23
N ARG A 170 -7.52 -17.14 -6.62
CA ARG A 170 -8.73 -16.51 -7.19
C ARG A 170 -9.88 -16.36 -6.20
N SER A 171 -9.62 -16.57 -4.91
CA SER A 171 -10.66 -16.49 -3.88
C SER A 171 -10.92 -15.08 -3.36
N PHE A 172 -10.17 -14.07 -3.83
CA PHE A 172 -10.36 -12.67 -3.48
C PHE A 172 -9.77 -11.75 -4.58
N SER A 173 -10.34 -10.55 -4.74
CA SER A 173 -9.96 -9.61 -5.81
C SER A 173 -9.73 -8.17 -5.36
N ILE A 174 -9.92 -7.82 -4.08
CA ILE A 174 -9.73 -6.46 -3.56
C ILE A 174 -9.06 -6.43 -2.17
N TYR A 175 -8.56 -7.57 -1.68
CA TYR A 175 -7.96 -7.64 -0.34
C TYR A 175 -6.47 -7.25 -0.34
N GLY A 176 -5.78 -7.46 -1.47
CA GLY A 176 -4.38 -7.06 -1.68
C GLY A 176 -3.41 -8.22 -1.96
N GLY A 177 -2.33 -7.96 -2.70
CA GLY A 177 -1.16 -8.85 -2.80
C GLY A 177 -1.21 -9.92 -3.90
N ASN A 178 -2.39 -10.41 -4.30
CA ASN A 178 -2.53 -11.34 -5.43
C ASN A 178 -2.74 -10.58 -6.76
N ILE A 179 -2.76 -11.32 -7.88
CA ILE A 179 -2.95 -10.73 -9.22
C ILE A 179 -4.32 -10.04 -9.35
N PRO A 180 -5.46 -10.67 -9.04
CA PRO A 180 -6.76 -10.00 -9.06
C PRO A 180 -6.80 -8.68 -8.30
N SER A 181 -6.30 -8.64 -7.06
CA SER A 181 -6.25 -7.39 -6.26
C SER A 181 -5.33 -6.35 -6.87
N THR A 182 -4.16 -6.76 -7.34
CA THR A 182 -3.21 -5.83 -7.97
C THR A 182 -3.82 -5.15 -9.19
N LEU A 183 -4.52 -5.92 -10.02
CA LEU A 183 -5.20 -5.40 -11.21
C LEU A 183 -6.46 -4.61 -10.84
N ALA A 184 -7.10 -4.88 -9.69
CA ALA A 184 -8.19 -4.04 -9.20
C ALA A 184 -7.73 -2.64 -8.74
N GLY A 185 -6.42 -2.40 -8.56
CA GLY A 185 -5.88 -1.12 -8.07
C GLY A 185 -4.84 -1.26 -6.96
N GLU A 186 -4.71 -2.44 -6.35
CA GLU A 186 -3.86 -2.68 -5.16
C GLU A 186 -2.39 -2.93 -5.49
N PHE A 187 -1.86 -2.31 -6.54
CA PHE A 187 -0.45 -2.50 -6.94
C PHE A 187 0.52 -1.94 -5.90
N ALA A 188 0.16 -0.85 -5.22
CA ALA A 188 0.93 -0.28 -4.12
C ALA A 188 1.07 -1.28 -2.94
N PHE A 189 -0.02 -1.99 -2.62
CA PHE A 189 -0.02 -3.07 -1.63
C PHE A 189 0.96 -4.18 -2.03
N SER A 190 0.91 -4.64 -3.28
CA SER A 190 1.74 -5.74 -3.78
C SER A 190 3.24 -5.40 -3.77
N ILE A 191 3.60 -4.17 -4.11
CA ILE A 191 4.99 -3.67 -4.00
C ILE A 191 5.43 -3.63 -2.53
N SER A 192 4.58 -3.07 -1.65
CA SER A 192 4.83 -2.98 -0.21
C SER A 192 5.03 -4.37 0.42
N LEU A 193 4.22 -5.36 0.02
CA LEU A 193 4.31 -6.74 0.49
C LEU A 193 5.66 -7.37 0.14
N SER A 194 6.19 -7.15 -1.07
CA SER A 194 7.54 -7.61 -1.45
C SER A 194 8.62 -7.04 -0.53
N PHE A 195 8.56 -5.73 -0.23
CA PHE A 195 9.48 -5.11 0.73
C PHE A 195 9.30 -5.67 2.15
N ALA A 196 8.06 -5.89 2.60
CA ALA A 196 7.75 -6.42 3.92
C ALA A 196 8.36 -7.83 4.12
N ILE A 197 8.27 -8.71 3.12
CA ILE A 197 8.82 -10.06 3.21
C ILE A 197 10.36 -10.04 3.28
N VAL A 198 11.03 -9.19 2.48
CA VAL A 198 12.49 -9.02 2.56
C VAL A 198 12.89 -8.43 3.91
N PHE A 199 12.15 -7.42 4.40
CA PHE A 199 12.34 -6.84 5.72
C PHE A 199 12.25 -7.89 6.82
N LEU A 200 11.23 -8.76 6.81
CA LEU A 200 11.08 -9.84 7.79
C LEU A 200 12.22 -10.85 7.73
N GLY A 201 12.76 -11.13 6.54
CA GLY A 201 13.96 -11.96 6.39
C GLY A 201 15.20 -11.29 6.99
N VAL A 202 15.35 -9.98 6.76
CA VAL A 202 16.42 -9.16 7.32
C VAL A 202 16.31 -9.08 8.85
N VAL A 203 15.12 -8.89 9.41
CA VAL A 203 14.91 -8.87 10.88
C VAL A 203 15.26 -10.22 11.48
N GLY A 204 14.80 -11.33 10.90
CA GLY A 204 15.15 -12.67 11.37
C GLY A 204 16.67 -12.88 11.44
N ARG A 205 17.40 -12.48 10.39
CA ARG A 205 18.87 -12.57 10.35
C ARG A 205 19.57 -11.55 11.26
N GLY A 206 19.03 -10.35 11.35
CA GLY A 206 19.54 -9.25 12.16
C GLY A 206 19.47 -9.59 13.65
N LEU A 207 18.34 -10.12 14.12
CA LEU A 207 18.21 -10.62 15.48
C LEU A 207 19.12 -11.82 15.74
N GLU A 208 19.46 -12.64 14.75
CA GLU A 208 20.43 -13.71 14.97
C GLU A 208 21.89 -13.24 15.07
N THR A 209 22.26 -12.21 14.31
CA THR A 209 23.68 -11.88 14.04
C THR A 209 24.11 -10.49 14.51
N GLY A 210 23.16 -9.63 14.87
CA GLY A 210 23.37 -8.22 15.19
C GLY A 210 23.72 -7.33 14.00
N ARG A 211 23.75 -7.89 12.78
CA ARG A 211 24.06 -7.19 11.52
C ARG A 211 22.80 -6.55 10.91
N GLN A 212 22.95 -5.98 9.71
CA GLN A 212 21.84 -5.45 8.87
C GLN A 212 21.08 -4.25 9.46
N ARG A 213 21.72 -3.51 10.36
CA ARG A 213 21.14 -2.36 11.07
C ARG A 213 20.76 -1.19 10.16
N VAL A 214 21.35 -1.09 8.96
CA VAL A 214 21.06 -0.03 7.99
C VAL A 214 19.93 -0.42 7.04
N ILE A 215 19.99 -1.64 6.48
CA ILE A 215 19.02 -2.06 5.48
C ILE A 215 17.64 -2.35 6.08
N ALA A 216 17.57 -2.79 7.34
CA ALA A 216 16.30 -3.07 8.01
C ALA A 216 15.38 -1.82 8.12
N PRO A 217 15.83 -0.68 8.68
CA PRO A 217 14.99 0.53 8.74
C PRO A 217 14.65 1.09 7.36
N ILE A 218 15.54 0.98 6.37
CA ILE A 218 15.25 1.41 5.00
C ILE A 218 14.12 0.57 4.40
N LEU A 219 14.19 -0.76 4.50
CA LEU A 219 13.13 -1.63 4.00
C LEU A 219 11.79 -1.38 4.72
N LEU A 220 11.82 -1.14 6.03
CA LEU A 220 10.62 -0.80 6.79
C LEU A 220 9.98 0.52 6.29
N ALA A 221 10.79 1.54 6.04
CA ALA A 221 10.33 2.81 5.49
C ALA A 221 9.77 2.66 4.07
N LEU A 222 10.43 1.87 3.22
CA LEU A 222 9.94 1.56 1.86
C LEU A 222 8.60 0.81 1.91
N THR A 223 8.43 -0.15 2.82
CA THR A 223 7.13 -0.81 3.04
C THR A 223 6.05 0.22 3.38
N GLY A 224 6.29 1.12 4.34
CA GLY A 224 5.31 2.12 4.77
C GLY A 224 4.97 3.16 3.70
N LEU A 225 5.98 3.69 3.00
CA LEU A 225 5.79 4.65 1.91
C LEU A 225 5.10 4.05 0.67
N CYS A 226 5.13 2.73 0.53
CA CYS A 226 4.35 2.01 -0.47
C CYS A 226 2.93 1.71 -0.01
N HIS A 227 2.73 1.21 1.21
CA HIS A 227 1.38 0.89 1.72
C HIS A 227 1.35 0.69 3.25
N LEU A 228 0.41 1.35 3.95
CA LEU A 228 0.30 1.29 5.42
C LEU A 228 -0.05 -0.12 5.96
N ILE A 229 -0.96 -0.84 5.29
CA ILE A 229 -1.40 -2.18 5.74
C ILE A 229 -0.25 -3.22 5.78
N PRO A 230 0.53 -3.47 4.70
CA PRO A 230 1.70 -4.34 4.79
C PRO A 230 2.81 -3.82 5.73
N PHE A 231 2.86 -2.51 6.00
CA PHE A 231 3.75 -1.95 7.03
C PHE A 231 3.35 -2.40 8.44
N LEU A 232 2.06 -2.38 8.78
CA LEU A 232 1.57 -2.94 10.05
C LEU A 232 1.85 -4.45 10.15
N PHE A 233 1.67 -5.19 9.05
CA PHE A 233 2.05 -6.60 8.96
C PHE A 233 3.56 -6.81 9.20
N ALA A 234 4.42 -5.98 8.61
CA ALA A 234 5.87 -6.02 8.81
C ALA A 234 6.25 -5.78 10.28
N ILE A 235 5.61 -4.80 10.95
CA ILE A 235 5.81 -4.56 12.39
C ILE A 235 5.40 -5.79 13.21
N GLY A 236 4.19 -6.34 12.96
CA GLY A 236 3.70 -7.53 13.64
C GLY A 236 4.65 -8.72 13.49
N GLY A 237 5.14 -8.98 12.27
CA GLY A 237 6.14 -10.01 12.02
C GLY A 237 7.47 -9.73 12.73
N ALA A 238 7.93 -8.47 12.80
CA ALA A 238 9.16 -8.16 13.53
C ALA A 238 9.03 -8.44 15.05
N ILE A 239 7.85 -8.19 15.62
CA ILE A 239 7.52 -8.53 17.02
C ILE A 239 7.50 -10.05 17.23
N VAL A 240 6.90 -10.81 16.32
CA VAL A 240 6.92 -12.29 16.38
C VAL A 240 8.36 -12.82 16.33
N TRP A 241 9.21 -12.26 15.47
CA TRP A 241 10.63 -12.60 15.43
C TRP A 241 11.36 -12.30 16.74
N LEU A 242 11.07 -11.15 17.36
CA LEU A 242 11.62 -10.80 18.67
C LEU A 242 11.20 -11.82 19.72
N ALA A 243 9.90 -12.14 19.83
CA ALA A 243 9.39 -13.12 20.78
C ALA A 243 10.08 -14.49 20.65
N ILE A 244 10.20 -15.01 19.42
CA ILE A 244 10.90 -16.28 19.14
C ILE A 244 12.38 -16.18 19.52
N SER A 245 13.02 -15.04 19.27
CA SER A 245 14.42 -14.84 19.60
C SER A 245 14.66 -14.77 21.12
N LEU A 246 13.75 -14.18 21.88
CA LEU A 246 13.88 -13.99 23.33
C LEU A 246 13.68 -15.29 24.10
N ALA A 247 12.77 -16.15 23.66
CA ALA A 247 12.52 -17.45 24.29
C ALA A 247 13.72 -18.42 24.27
N ARG A 248 14.79 -18.11 23.53
CA ARG A 248 15.86 -19.07 23.22
C ARG A 248 17.28 -18.56 23.32
N LYS A 249 17.51 -17.25 23.47
CA LYS A 249 18.87 -16.69 23.42
C LYS A 249 19.09 -15.59 24.47
N PRO A 250 20.28 -15.54 25.09
CA PRO A 250 20.65 -14.43 25.96
C PRO A 250 20.79 -13.11 25.18
N GLY A 251 20.85 -12.00 25.92
CA GLY A 251 20.98 -10.66 25.35
C GLY A 251 19.65 -10.00 25.01
N PHE A 252 18.63 -10.19 25.85
CA PHE A 252 17.30 -9.55 25.72
C PHE A 252 17.41 -8.07 25.34
N PHE A 253 18.10 -7.27 26.16
CA PHE A 253 18.21 -5.83 25.95
C PHE A 253 18.85 -5.45 24.61
N LYS A 254 19.88 -6.18 24.16
CA LYS A 254 20.54 -5.88 22.89
C LYS A 254 19.65 -6.20 21.68
N ARG A 255 18.82 -7.24 21.77
CA ARG A 255 17.88 -7.64 20.71
C ARG A 255 16.71 -6.66 20.61
N VAL A 256 16.16 -6.29 21.76
CA VAL A 256 15.15 -5.22 21.87
C VAL A 256 15.73 -3.92 21.32
N TRP A 257 16.96 -3.55 21.69
CA TRP A 257 17.63 -2.36 21.18
C TRP A 257 17.86 -2.39 19.66
N TRP A 258 18.27 -3.53 19.10
CA TRP A 258 18.43 -3.71 17.65
C TRP A 258 17.12 -3.42 16.92
N LEU A 259 16.01 -3.99 17.42
CA LEU A 259 14.70 -3.83 16.79
C LEU A 259 14.13 -2.43 17.03
N ALA A 260 14.29 -1.87 18.23
CA ALA A 260 13.87 -0.51 18.56
C ALA A 260 14.57 0.52 17.67
N CYS A 261 15.90 0.41 17.48
CA CYS A 261 16.62 1.26 16.53
C CYS A 261 16.06 1.13 15.10
N THR A 262 15.76 -0.10 14.68
CA THR A 262 15.18 -0.36 13.35
C THR A 262 13.81 0.28 13.20
N GLY A 263 12.94 0.14 14.20
CA GLY A 263 11.60 0.73 14.20
C GLY A 263 11.65 2.26 14.24
N VAL A 264 12.39 2.84 15.18
CA VAL A 264 12.51 4.30 15.34
C VAL A 264 13.10 4.94 14.10
N VAL A 265 14.20 4.42 13.57
CA VAL A 265 14.84 4.98 12.36
C VAL A 265 13.96 4.77 11.13
N GLY A 266 13.32 3.59 10.98
CA GLY A 266 12.44 3.32 9.85
C GLY A 266 11.19 4.19 9.83
N VAL A 267 10.53 4.37 10.97
CA VAL A 267 9.39 5.30 11.13
C VAL A 267 9.83 6.74 10.89
N ALA A 268 10.98 7.14 11.42
CA ALA A 268 11.51 8.48 11.21
C ALA A 268 11.75 8.77 9.72
N LEU A 269 12.34 7.84 8.96
CA LEU A 269 12.61 8.02 7.51
C LEU A 269 11.36 8.30 6.66
N MET A 270 10.19 7.87 7.11
CA MET A 270 8.90 8.16 6.46
C MET A 270 8.06 9.18 7.23
N GLY A 271 8.65 9.86 8.22
CA GLY A 271 7.96 10.77 9.14
C GLY A 271 7.29 11.94 8.43
N TRP A 272 7.89 12.44 7.35
CA TRP A 272 7.36 13.50 6.49
C TRP A 272 5.98 13.18 5.91
N TRP A 273 5.65 11.90 5.76
CA TRP A 273 4.35 11.43 5.28
C TRP A 273 3.49 10.86 6.42
N LEU A 274 4.07 10.01 7.28
CA LEU A 274 3.32 9.30 8.31
C LEU A 274 2.73 10.23 9.38
N PHE A 275 3.47 11.25 9.83
CA PHE A 275 2.96 12.11 10.90
C PHE A 275 1.90 13.09 10.41
N PRO A 276 2.04 13.76 9.25
CA PRO A 276 0.94 14.56 8.73
C PRO A 276 -0.30 13.70 8.42
N PHE A 277 -0.13 12.48 7.90
CA PHE A 277 -1.21 11.51 7.74
C PHE A 277 -1.93 11.26 9.07
N TYR A 278 -1.20 10.87 10.11
CA TYR A 278 -1.77 10.47 11.40
C TYR A 278 -2.43 11.65 12.13
N LEU A 279 -1.72 12.78 12.24
CA LEU A 279 -2.18 13.96 12.98
C LEU A 279 -3.36 14.66 12.31
N ARG A 280 -3.61 14.40 11.02
CA ARG A 280 -4.75 14.96 10.27
C ARG A 280 -5.79 13.93 9.87
N SER A 281 -5.70 12.70 10.38
CA SER A 281 -6.62 11.59 10.05
C SER A 281 -8.10 11.86 10.39
N GLY A 282 -8.39 12.88 11.21
CA GLY A 282 -9.74 13.37 11.47
C GLY A 282 -10.42 14.06 10.28
N TYR A 283 -9.67 14.41 9.23
CA TYR A 283 -10.19 14.97 7.97
C TYR A 283 -10.28 13.92 6.85
N MET A 284 -9.92 12.67 7.14
CA MET A 284 -10.14 11.56 6.21
C MET A 284 -11.59 11.10 6.30
N ASN A 285 -12.19 10.87 5.14
CA ASN A 285 -13.47 10.18 5.06
C ASN A 285 -13.35 8.70 5.45
N ASP A 286 -14.47 8.08 5.79
CA ASP A 286 -14.62 6.65 6.05
C ASP A 286 -15.72 6.10 5.14
N MET A 287 -15.38 5.12 4.29
CA MET A 287 -16.34 4.49 3.37
C MET A 287 -17.36 3.60 4.09
N GLY A 288 -17.17 3.33 5.39
CA GLY A 288 -18.11 2.55 6.20
C GLY A 288 -18.03 1.04 5.96
N TRP A 289 -16.87 0.52 5.50
CA TRP A 289 -16.71 -0.92 5.23
C TRP A 289 -17.04 -1.79 6.46
N GLU A 290 -18.06 -2.64 6.32
CA GLU A 290 -18.44 -3.55 7.39
C GLU A 290 -17.39 -4.63 7.66
N LYS A 291 -17.22 -4.91 8.94
CA LYS A 291 -16.41 -6.02 9.41
C LYS A 291 -16.96 -7.35 8.89
N LYS A 292 -16.13 -8.14 8.23
CA LYS A 292 -16.48 -9.53 7.85
C LYS A 292 -16.52 -10.42 9.10
N THR A 293 -17.62 -11.15 9.28
CA THR A 293 -17.89 -11.99 10.45
C THR A 293 -17.97 -13.49 10.15
N ASN A 294 -17.98 -13.89 8.87
CA ASN A 294 -17.94 -15.30 8.42
C ASN A 294 -16.53 -15.90 8.55
N TYR A 295 -15.98 -15.87 9.78
CA TYR A 295 -14.57 -16.16 10.05
C TYR A 295 -14.15 -17.58 9.65
N SER A 296 -14.96 -18.59 10.00
CA SER A 296 -14.65 -19.99 9.68
C SER A 296 -14.59 -20.22 8.17
N ASP A 297 -15.50 -19.59 7.43
CA ASP A 297 -15.54 -19.71 5.98
C ASP A 297 -14.30 -19.08 5.35
N LEU A 298 -14.02 -17.81 5.67
CA LEU A 298 -12.89 -17.07 5.08
C LEU A 298 -11.53 -17.65 5.48
N LEU A 299 -11.37 -18.19 6.69
CA LEU A 299 -10.10 -18.77 7.14
C LEU A 299 -9.86 -20.19 6.62
N PHE A 300 -10.92 -21.01 6.46
CA PHE A 300 -10.74 -22.47 6.30
C PHE A 300 -11.52 -23.13 5.15
N GLN A 301 -12.62 -22.54 4.67
CA GLN A 301 -13.54 -23.24 3.77
C GLN A 301 -13.64 -22.59 2.38
N ARG A 302 -13.79 -21.26 2.32
CA ARG A 302 -14.02 -20.48 1.10
C ARG A 302 -15.21 -21.01 0.28
N SER A 303 -16.31 -21.28 0.97
CA SER A 303 -17.57 -21.78 0.40
C SER A 303 -18.55 -20.66 0.06
N THR A 304 -18.46 -19.51 0.74
CA THR A 304 -19.30 -18.32 0.51
C THR A 304 -18.49 -17.18 -0.10
N LEU A 305 -17.99 -17.41 -1.32
CA LEU A 305 -17.28 -16.41 -2.10
C LEU A 305 -18.25 -15.64 -3.01
N ASP A 306 -17.87 -14.41 -3.40
CA ASP A 306 -18.59 -13.69 -4.45
C ASP A 306 -18.66 -14.55 -5.72
N PRO A 307 -19.74 -14.47 -6.52
CA PRO A 307 -19.96 -15.36 -7.67
C PRO A 307 -18.84 -15.38 -8.71
N GLN A 308 -18.05 -14.30 -8.79
CA GLN A 308 -16.93 -14.16 -9.71
C GLN A 308 -15.63 -14.79 -9.18
N LEU A 309 -15.59 -15.16 -7.89
CA LEU A 309 -14.42 -15.69 -7.19
C LEU A 309 -14.53 -17.21 -7.03
N VAL A 310 -13.38 -17.88 -6.94
CA VAL A 310 -13.31 -19.34 -6.88
C VAL A 310 -12.25 -19.77 -5.87
N ASN A 311 -12.56 -20.79 -5.06
CA ASN A 311 -11.61 -21.43 -4.16
C ASN A 311 -10.56 -22.25 -4.94
N SER A 312 -9.64 -21.56 -5.61
CA SER A 312 -8.63 -22.17 -6.47
C SER A 312 -7.32 -21.37 -6.42
N PRO A 313 -6.20 -21.97 -5.99
CA PRO A 313 -6.09 -23.35 -5.49
C PRO A 313 -6.94 -23.61 -4.23
N PRO A 314 -7.52 -24.82 -4.06
CA PRO A 314 -8.37 -25.11 -2.90
C PRO A 314 -7.60 -24.95 -1.59
N ILE A 315 -8.10 -24.08 -0.70
CA ILE A 315 -7.44 -23.77 0.57
C ILE A 315 -7.25 -24.99 1.47
N GLN A 316 -8.11 -26.01 1.34
CA GLN A 316 -8.06 -27.25 2.11
C GLN A 316 -6.74 -27.99 1.90
N TRP A 317 -6.26 -28.08 0.66
CA TRP A 317 -4.96 -28.71 0.37
C TRP A 317 -3.81 -27.86 0.89
N VAL A 318 -3.92 -26.54 0.79
CA VAL A 318 -2.93 -25.61 1.32
C VAL A 318 -2.84 -25.76 2.84
N LEU A 319 -3.96 -25.89 3.56
CA LEU A 319 -4.00 -26.10 5.00
C LEU A 319 -3.33 -27.42 5.42
N VAL A 320 -3.61 -28.51 4.72
CA VAL A 320 -2.98 -29.81 4.99
C VAL A 320 -1.46 -29.73 4.82
N LEU A 321 -1.00 -29.13 3.72
CA LEU A 321 0.44 -28.95 3.47
C LEU A 321 1.08 -27.94 4.43
N ALA A 322 0.36 -26.90 4.83
CA ALA A 322 0.82 -25.92 5.81
C ALA A 322 0.95 -26.54 7.21
N LEU A 323 0.02 -27.41 7.61
CA LEU A 323 0.12 -28.20 8.84
C LEU A 323 1.34 -29.12 8.81
N LEU A 324 1.57 -29.81 7.69
CA LEU A 324 2.80 -30.57 7.48
C LEU A 324 4.04 -29.66 7.62
N GLY A 325 4.01 -28.47 7.02
CA GLY A 325 5.06 -27.46 7.16
C GLY A 325 5.34 -27.06 8.60
N LEU A 326 4.31 -26.83 9.40
CA LEU A 326 4.41 -26.54 10.83
C LEU A 326 5.04 -27.71 11.60
N VAL A 327 4.49 -28.92 11.44
CA VAL A 327 4.98 -30.13 12.14
C VAL A 327 6.44 -30.38 11.80
N MET A 328 6.81 -30.34 10.52
CA MET A 328 8.18 -30.53 10.07
C MET A 328 9.10 -29.40 10.54
N SER A 329 8.60 -28.17 10.64
CA SER A 329 9.38 -27.05 11.16
C SER A 329 9.68 -27.20 12.65
N ILE A 330 8.75 -27.76 13.43
CA ILE A 330 8.99 -28.09 14.84
C ILE A 330 9.98 -29.24 14.94
N ALA A 331 9.74 -30.35 14.23
CA ALA A 331 10.57 -31.55 14.24
C ALA A 331 12.03 -31.26 13.87
N TRP A 332 12.25 -30.49 12.79
CA TRP A 332 13.57 -30.13 12.28
C TRP A 332 14.09 -28.79 12.79
N LYS A 333 13.43 -28.21 13.80
CA LYS A 333 13.81 -26.93 14.45
C LYS A 333 14.00 -25.77 13.44
N ARG A 334 13.17 -25.71 12.40
CA ARG A 334 13.17 -24.66 11.37
C ARG A 334 12.51 -23.40 11.91
N ARG A 335 13.33 -22.44 12.33
CA ARG A 335 12.86 -21.15 12.90
C ARG A 335 11.94 -20.39 11.95
N GLY A 336 12.30 -20.33 10.66
CA GLY A 336 11.49 -19.63 9.65
C GLY A 336 10.07 -20.20 9.53
N GLY A 337 9.90 -21.52 9.60
CA GLY A 337 8.57 -22.12 9.54
C GLY A 337 7.77 -21.95 10.83
N VAL A 338 8.39 -22.07 12.01
CA VAL A 338 7.72 -21.73 13.28
C VAL A 338 7.28 -20.25 13.29
N PHE A 339 8.13 -19.35 12.79
CA PHE A 339 7.80 -17.94 12.62
C PHE A 339 6.56 -17.75 11.74
N LEU A 340 6.52 -18.35 10.56
CA LEU A 340 5.38 -18.23 9.65
C LEU A 340 4.08 -18.77 10.27
N ALA A 341 4.14 -19.84 11.05
CA ALA A 341 2.96 -20.39 11.73
C ALA A 341 2.44 -19.47 12.84
N VAL A 342 3.33 -18.91 13.67
CA VAL A 342 2.93 -17.95 14.71
C VAL A 342 2.40 -16.66 14.07
N LEU A 343 3.02 -16.20 12.99
CA LEU A 343 2.56 -15.05 12.23
C LEU A 343 1.18 -15.28 11.63
N ALA A 344 0.96 -16.43 10.98
CA ALA A 344 -0.35 -16.82 10.44
C ALA A 344 -1.41 -16.82 11.54
N GLY A 345 -1.15 -17.47 12.68
CA GLY A 345 -2.08 -17.47 13.82
C GLY A 345 -2.36 -16.08 14.36
N SER A 346 -1.33 -15.22 14.45
CA SER A 346 -1.48 -13.83 14.92
C SER A 346 -2.35 -12.99 13.98
N VAL A 347 -2.17 -13.14 12.66
CA VAL A 347 -2.99 -12.47 11.65
C VAL A 347 -4.43 -13.00 11.68
N ALA A 348 -4.64 -14.30 11.83
CA ALA A 348 -5.99 -14.88 11.94
C ALA A 348 -6.73 -14.37 13.20
N ILE A 349 -6.03 -14.26 14.33
CA ILE A 349 -6.58 -13.66 15.55
C ILE A 349 -6.90 -12.18 15.29
N ALA A 350 -5.96 -11.41 14.71
CA ALA A 350 -6.18 -10.00 14.38
C ALA A 350 -7.42 -9.81 13.50
N PHE A 351 -7.61 -10.65 12.47
CA PHE A 351 -8.79 -10.64 11.61
C PHE A 351 -10.11 -10.80 12.38
N ILE A 352 -10.12 -11.64 13.42
CA ILE A 352 -11.31 -11.89 14.26
C ILE A 352 -11.54 -10.73 15.24
N VAL A 353 -10.48 -10.25 15.90
CA VAL A 353 -10.61 -9.29 17.00
C VAL A 353 -10.62 -7.83 16.57
N LEU A 354 -10.17 -7.51 15.35
CA LEU A 354 -10.14 -6.13 14.85
C LEU A 354 -11.58 -5.55 14.90
N PRO A 355 -11.79 -4.41 15.56
CA PRO A 355 -13.11 -3.76 15.59
C PRO A 355 -13.46 -3.19 14.22
N GLN A 356 -14.73 -2.88 14.01
CA GLN A 356 -15.16 -2.09 12.85
C GLN A 356 -14.54 -0.68 12.92
N GLY A 357 -14.13 -0.18 11.77
CA GLY A 357 -13.54 1.15 11.59
C GLY A 357 -12.78 1.21 10.27
N LYS A 358 -12.02 2.29 10.06
CA LYS A 358 -11.29 2.59 8.80
C LYS A 358 -10.43 1.44 8.25
N LEU A 359 -9.88 0.58 9.11
CA LEU A 359 -9.18 -0.62 8.65
C LEU A 359 -10.16 -1.78 8.52
N TRP A 360 -10.59 -2.05 7.29
CA TRP A 360 -11.42 -3.20 6.99
C TRP A 360 -10.68 -4.52 7.26
N ASN A 361 -11.24 -5.39 8.10
CA ASN A 361 -10.56 -6.61 8.57
C ASN A 361 -10.20 -7.58 7.44
N ALA A 362 -10.96 -7.62 6.33
CA ALA A 362 -10.67 -8.49 5.19
C ALA A 362 -9.27 -8.23 4.58
N ARG A 363 -8.74 -7.00 4.74
CA ARG A 363 -7.38 -6.62 4.30
C ARG A 363 -6.26 -7.38 5.03
N LEU A 364 -6.58 -8.13 6.09
CA LEU A 364 -5.63 -8.99 6.79
C LEU A 364 -5.54 -10.41 6.21
N LEU A 365 -6.56 -10.86 5.47
CA LEU A 365 -6.62 -12.21 4.90
C LEU A 365 -5.47 -12.55 3.93
N PRO A 366 -4.97 -11.63 3.09
CA PRO A 366 -3.83 -11.93 2.22
C PRO A 366 -2.59 -12.39 2.98
N PHE A 367 -2.33 -11.82 4.16
CA PHE A 367 -1.18 -12.22 4.98
C PHE A 367 -1.36 -13.61 5.60
N TRP A 368 -2.59 -13.97 5.97
CA TRP A 368 -2.95 -15.32 6.39
C TRP A 368 -2.69 -16.31 5.26
N TYR A 369 -3.26 -16.06 4.07
CA TYR A 369 -3.11 -16.94 2.92
C TYR A 369 -1.66 -17.08 2.47
N LEU A 370 -0.92 -15.98 2.32
CA LEU A 370 0.51 -16.03 1.96
C LEU A 370 1.30 -16.88 2.97
N SER A 371 1.07 -16.68 4.27
CA SER A 371 1.78 -17.45 5.31
C SER A 371 1.48 -18.95 5.19
N LEU A 372 0.24 -19.34 4.88
CA LEU A 372 -0.14 -20.72 4.63
C LEU A 372 0.54 -21.29 3.37
N TYR A 373 0.56 -20.56 2.25
CA TYR A 373 1.26 -21.00 1.04
C TYR A 373 2.78 -21.19 1.28
N LEU A 374 3.41 -20.31 2.06
CA LEU A 374 4.82 -20.44 2.41
C LEU A 374 5.07 -21.63 3.36
N LEU A 375 4.18 -21.88 4.33
CA LEU A 375 4.23 -23.08 5.16
C LEU A 375 4.04 -24.37 4.36
N ALA A 376 3.11 -24.37 3.40
CA ALA A 376 2.89 -25.50 2.50
C ALA A 376 4.16 -25.83 1.71
N ALA A 377 4.83 -24.81 1.17
CA ALA A 377 6.12 -24.97 0.50
C ALA A 377 7.22 -25.54 1.43
N ILE A 378 7.26 -25.12 2.69
CA ILE A 378 8.16 -25.72 3.70
C ILE A 378 7.82 -27.19 3.94
N GLY A 379 6.54 -27.54 4.06
CA GLY A 379 6.08 -28.91 4.26
C GLY A 379 6.55 -29.86 3.17
N VAL A 380 6.35 -29.47 1.91
CA VAL A 380 6.82 -30.25 0.74
C VAL A 380 8.35 -30.37 0.73
N ALA A 381 9.07 -29.27 0.98
CA ALA A 381 10.52 -29.27 0.99
C ALA A 381 11.12 -30.15 2.10
N GLU A 382 10.63 -30.04 3.33
CA GLU A 382 11.13 -30.82 4.47
C GLU A 382 10.73 -32.29 4.39
N LEU A 383 9.57 -32.62 3.80
CA LEU A 383 9.22 -34.01 3.48
C LEU A 383 10.25 -34.63 2.52
N GLY A 384 10.55 -33.95 1.42
CA GLY A 384 11.57 -34.42 0.47
C GLY A 384 12.97 -34.51 1.10
N ARG A 385 13.34 -33.56 1.97
CA ARG A 385 14.60 -33.65 2.75
C ARG A 385 14.60 -34.82 3.72
N THR A 386 13.47 -35.14 4.34
CA THR A 386 13.34 -36.29 5.25
C THR A 386 13.53 -37.59 4.47
N ILE A 387 12.89 -37.72 3.31
CA ILE A 387 13.11 -38.86 2.40
C ILE A 387 14.58 -38.93 1.97
N ALA A 388 15.19 -37.79 1.62
CA ALA A 388 16.61 -37.72 1.25
C ALA A 388 17.56 -38.14 2.38
N SER A 389 17.18 -37.87 3.63
CA SER A 389 17.94 -38.25 4.83
C SER A 389 17.79 -39.75 5.13
N LEU A 390 16.57 -40.28 5.03
CA LEU A 390 16.28 -41.72 5.18
C LEU A 390 16.98 -42.58 4.13
N LEU A 391 17.15 -42.05 2.92
CA LEU A 391 17.89 -42.73 1.88
C LEU A 391 19.41 -42.56 2.04
N SER A 392 19.90 -41.56 2.77
CA SER A 392 21.34 -41.30 2.90
C SER A 392 22.07 -42.36 3.73
N ARG A 393 23.38 -42.52 3.49
CA ARG A 393 24.26 -43.32 4.35
C ARG A 393 24.53 -42.63 5.69
N ASP A 394 24.46 -41.31 5.69
CA ASP A 394 24.57 -40.47 6.88
C ASP A 394 23.31 -39.56 6.94
N PRO A 395 22.44 -39.74 7.95
CA PRO A 395 21.22 -38.96 8.12
C PRO A 395 21.45 -37.44 8.24
N ASP A 396 22.64 -37.01 8.69
CA ASP A 396 22.98 -35.59 8.82
C ASP A 396 23.37 -34.95 7.47
N THR A 397 23.61 -35.77 6.45
CA THR A 397 23.91 -35.34 5.08
C THR A 397 22.87 -35.89 4.08
N PRO A 398 21.72 -35.20 3.90
CA PRO A 398 20.66 -35.65 3.00
C PRO A 398 21.17 -35.86 1.58
N ARG A 399 20.71 -36.93 0.90
CA ARG A 399 21.12 -37.22 -0.48
C ARG A 399 20.79 -36.05 -1.41
N ARG A 400 21.83 -35.44 -1.96
CA ARG A 400 21.73 -34.27 -2.84
C ARG A 400 20.80 -34.48 -4.02
N SER A 401 20.92 -35.63 -4.71
CA SER A 401 20.08 -35.97 -5.87
C SER A 401 18.60 -35.97 -5.53
N VAL A 402 18.23 -36.50 -4.35
CA VAL A 402 16.84 -36.53 -3.88
C VAL A 402 16.35 -35.12 -3.59
N THR A 403 17.14 -34.28 -2.91
CA THR A 403 16.74 -32.88 -2.65
C THR A 403 16.58 -32.06 -3.92
N ILE A 404 17.43 -32.28 -4.93
CA ILE A 404 17.32 -31.64 -6.25
C ILE A 404 16.06 -32.13 -6.97
N ALA A 405 15.82 -33.44 -6.97
CA ALA A 405 14.61 -34.03 -7.55
C ALA A 405 13.35 -33.49 -6.87
N THR A 406 13.34 -33.38 -5.52
CA THR A 406 12.24 -32.74 -4.78
C THR A 406 12.01 -31.31 -5.28
N ALA A 407 13.07 -30.50 -5.41
CA ALA A 407 12.93 -29.11 -5.86
C ALA A 407 12.28 -29.04 -7.24
N VAL A 408 12.78 -29.83 -8.19
CA VAL A 408 12.30 -29.83 -9.58
C VAL A 408 10.87 -30.37 -9.67
N VAL A 409 10.59 -31.52 -9.06
CA VAL A 409 9.27 -32.15 -9.11
C VAL A 409 8.22 -31.29 -8.42
N ALA A 410 8.53 -30.72 -7.25
CA ALA A 410 7.59 -29.85 -6.55
C ALA A 410 7.34 -28.53 -7.29
N ALA A 411 8.37 -27.95 -7.92
CA ALA A 411 8.20 -26.75 -8.75
C ALA A 411 7.33 -27.04 -9.98
N LEU A 412 7.59 -28.14 -10.68
CA LEU A 412 6.78 -28.56 -11.82
C LEU A 412 5.33 -28.82 -11.40
N ALA A 413 5.11 -29.58 -10.33
CA ALA A 413 3.77 -29.87 -9.82
C ALA A 413 3.03 -28.60 -9.40
N GLY A 414 3.68 -27.70 -8.66
CA GLY A 414 3.10 -26.42 -8.24
C GLY A 414 2.72 -25.54 -9.42
N LEU A 415 3.60 -25.43 -10.43
CA LEU A 415 3.30 -24.69 -11.65
C LEU A 415 2.20 -25.36 -12.48
N THR A 416 2.13 -26.69 -12.55
CA THR A 416 1.04 -27.41 -13.22
C THR A 416 -0.31 -27.13 -12.57
N VAL A 417 -0.39 -27.12 -11.23
CA VAL A 417 -1.63 -26.78 -10.50
C VAL A 417 -2.16 -25.40 -10.88
N ILE A 418 -1.26 -24.45 -11.14
CA ILE A 418 -1.62 -23.07 -11.54
C ILE A 418 -1.91 -22.99 -13.05
N ALA A 419 -1.08 -23.61 -13.87
CA ALA A 419 -1.14 -23.55 -15.32
C ALA A 419 -2.34 -24.31 -15.91
N MET A 420 -2.84 -25.35 -15.24
CA MET A 420 -4.02 -26.11 -15.69
C MET A 420 -5.29 -25.23 -15.75
N PRO A 421 -5.73 -24.53 -14.69
CA PRO A 421 -6.85 -23.59 -14.77
C PRO A 421 -6.61 -22.39 -15.69
N LEU A 422 -5.36 -21.98 -15.89
CA LEU A 422 -5.00 -20.95 -16.87
C LEU A 422 -5.04 -21.44 -18.32
N ARG A 423 -5.09 -22.77 -18.52
CA ARG A 423 -4.96 -23.42 -19.84
C ARG A 423 -3.64 -23.05 -20.55
N ALA A 424 -2.59 -22.89 -19.76
CA ALA A 424 -1.29 -22.38 -20.18
C ALA A 424 -0.22 -23.48 -20.34
N MET A 425 -0.61 -24.76 -20.34
CA MET A 425 0.34 -25.86 -20.56
C MET A 425 0.71 -25.95 -22.05
N PRO A 426 1.92 -26.40 -22.40
CA PRO A 426 2.30 -26.59 -23.80
C PRO A 426 1.39 -27.61 -24.49
N GLU A 427 0.62 -27.16 -25.47
CA GLU A 427 -0.33 -28.01 -26.20
C GLU A 427 0.34 -28.90 -27.24
N LYS A 428 1.50 -28.47 -27.78
CA LYS A 428 2.25 -29.18 -28.81
C LYS A 428 3.74 -29.12 -28.51
N ILE A 429 4.44 -30.22 -28.76
CA ILE A 429 5.91 -30.24 -28.86
C ILE A 429 6.28 -30.64 -30.28
N ALA A 430 7.10 -29.81 -30.91
CA ALA A 430 7.70 -30.10 -32.22
C ALA A 430 9.07 -30.77 -32.02
N LEU A 431 9.22 -31.99 -32.54
CA LEU A 431 10.49 -32.72 -32.63
C LEU A 431 10.83 -32.92 -34.12
N GLY A 432 11.38 -31.86 -34.75
CA GLY A 432 11.61 -31.85 -36.19
C GLY A 432 10.29 -31.85 -36.97
N PRO A 433 10.05 -32.78 -37.91
CA PRO A 433 8.78 -32.86 -38.64
C PRO A 433 7.63 -33.47 -37.82
N ILE A 434 7.91 -34.01 -36.63
CA ILE A 434 6.90 -34.68 -35.79
C ILE A 434 6.33 -33.66 -34.80
N ASN A 435 5.02 -33.43 -34.90
CA ASN A 435 4.27 -32.66 -33.91
C ASN A 435 3.51 -33.63 -33.00
N ILE A 436 3.81 -33.61 -31.70
CA ILE A 436 3.09 -34.38 -30.71
C ILE A 436 2.10 -33.45 -30.02
N GLU A 437 0.81 -33.77 -30.14
CA GLU A 437 -0.25 -33.08 -29.38
C GLU A 437 -0.25 -33.60 -27.95
N LEU A 438 -0.02 -32.69 -27.01
CA LEU A 438 0.04 -32.97 -25.58
C LEU A 438 -1.23 -32.50 -24.87
N GLY A 439 -1.97 -31.59 -25.46
CA GLY A 439 -3.15 -31.01 -24.83
C GLY A 439 -3.93 -30.08 -25.74
N GLY A 440 -5.00 -29.53 -25.19
CA GLY A 440 -5.90 -28.62 -25.89
C GLY A 440 -7.29 -28.63 -25.27
N VAL A 441 -8.09 -27.65 -25.66
CA VAL A 441 -9.51 -27.59 -25.31
C VAL A 441 -10.28 -28.54 -26.22
N GLN A 442 -10.99 -29.49 -25.62
CA GLN A 442 -11.84 -30.44 -26.34
C GLN A 442 -13.24 -29.86 -26.60
N ASN A 443 -14.03 -30.50 -27.46
CA ASN A 443 -15.39 -30.07 -27.81
C ASN A 443 -16.34 -30.00 -26.61
N ASP A 444 -16.06 -30.71 -25.52
CA ASP A 444 -16.83 -30.66 -24.27
C ASP A 444 -16.45 -29.46 -23.36
N GLY A 445 -15.57 -28.59 -23.85
CA GLY A 445 -15.06 -27.40 -23.16
C GLY A 445 -13.99 -27.67 -22.11
N ARG A 446 -13.59 -28.95 -21.90
CA ARG A 446 -12.51 -29.31 -20.96
C ARG A 446 -11.15 -29.09 -21.59
N TYR A 447 -10.25 -28.48 -20.82
CA TYR A 447 -8.85 -28.44 -21.16
C TYR A 447 -8.17 -29.73 -20.71
N HIS A 448 -7.50 -30.41 -21.64
CA HIS A 448 -6.71 -31.61 -21.37
C HIS A 448 -5.23 -31.31 -21.54
N TRP A 449 -4.39 -31.86 -20.68
CA TRP A 449 -2.95 -31.89 -20.85
C TRP A 449 -2.39 -33.19 -20.30
N LEU A 450 -1.82 -34.02 -21.18
CA LEU A 450 -1.47 -35.41 -20.93
C LEU A 450 -2.67 -36.18 -20.34
N PHE A 451 -2.53 -36.70 -19.12
CA PHE A 451 -3.56 -37.43 -18.39
C PHE A 451 -4.38 -36.55 -17.44
N LEU A 452 -4.11 -35.25 -17.39
CA LEU A 452 -4.84 -34.29 -16.55
C LEU A 452 -5.93 -33.59 -17.36
N SER A 453 -7.04 -33.25 -16.71
CA SER A 453 -8.10 -32.43 -17.32
C SER A 453 -8.75 -31.49 -16.31
N THR A 454 -9.26 -30.36 -16.78
CA THR A 454 -10.03 -29.41 -15.97
C THR A 454 -11.12 -28.73 -16.79
N LYS A 455 -12.25 -28.43 -16.12
CA LYS A 455 -13.29 -27.53 -16.65
C LYS A 455 -13.04 -26.08 -16.29
N GLU A 456 -12.18 -25.82 -15.32
CA GLU A 456 -11.91 -24.46 -14.88
C GLU A 456 -11.28 -23.63 -15.99
N SER A 457 -11.60 -22.34 -15.99
CA SER A 457 -10.95 -21.32 -16.79
C SER A 457 -10.69 -20.12 -15.90
N SER A 458 -9.43 -19.75 -15.75
CA SER A 458 -9.04 -18.59 -14.96
C SER A 458 -9.43 -17.30 -15.67
N PHE A 459 -10.02 -16.36 -14.92
CA PHE A 459 -10.29 -15.00 -15.40
C PHE A 459 -9.04 -14.10 -15.39
N ILE A 460 -7.92 -14.55 -14.81
CA ILE A 460 -6.71 -13.71 -14.65
C ILE A 460 -6.17 -13.21 -15.99
N PRO A 461 -5.97 -14.05 -17.04
CA PRO A 461 -5.44 -13.56 -18.31
C PRO A 461 -6.36 -12.54 -19.00
N SER A 462 -7.68 -12.77 -18.96
CA SER A 462 -8.65 -11.82 -19.50
C SER A 462 -8.69 -10.53 -18.70
N TRP A 463 -8.57 -10.60 -17.37
CA TRP A 463 -8.49 -9.42 -16.51
C TRP A 463 -7.21 -8.63 -16.76
N ALA A 464 -6.06 -9.29 -16.88
CA ALA A 464 -4.80 -8.63 -17.24
C ALA A 464 -4.87 -7.93 -18.61
N ARG A 465 -5.44 -8.60 -19.62
CA ARG A 465 -5.68 -7.98 -20.94
C ARG A 465 -6.65 -6.81 -20.84
N TRP A 466 -7.74 -6.94 -20.09
CA TRP A 466 -8.68 -5.84 -19.86
C TRP A 466 -7.98 -4.62 -19.28
N ASN A 467 -7.10 -4.83 -18.31
CA ASN A 467 -6.41 -3.74 -17.64
C ASN A 467 -5.34 -3.09 -18.54
N PHE A 468 -4.52 -3.91 -19.20
CA PHE A 468 -3.34 -3.42 -19.92
C PHE A 468 -3.56 -3.13 -21.39
N SER A 469 -4.65 -3.59 -22.02
CA SER A 469 -5.08 -3.05 -23.32
C SER A 469 -5.34 -1.55 -23.22
N GLY A 470 -5.64 -1.09 -22.00
CA GLY A 470 -5.90 0.30 -21.67
C GLY A 470 -7.26 0.78 -22.14
N TYR A 471 -7.53 2.07 -21.89
CA TYR A 471 -8.72 2.76 -22.40
C TYR A 471 -8.79 2.65 -23.93
N GLU A 472 -7.65 2.82 -24.60
CA GLU A 472 -7.56 2.84 -26.06
C GLU A 472 -7.88 1.48 -26.71
N GLY A 473 -7.79 0.39 -25.93
CA GLY A 473 -8.14 -0.96 -26.37
C GLY A 473 -9.62 -1.32 -26.20
N LYS A 474 -10.45 -0.42 -25.68
CA LYS A 474 -11.87 -0.70 -25.40
C LYS A 474 -12.76 -0.47 -26.62
N PRO A 475 -13.76 -1.34 -26.86
CA PRO A 475 -14.74 -1.10 -27.92
C PRO A 475 -15.46 0.24 -27.80
N ALA A 476 -15.77 0.67 -26.56
CA ALA A 476 -16.44 1.94 -26.30
C ALA A 476 -15.47 3.13 -26.14
N TYR A 477 -14.17 2.96 -26.44
CA TYR A 477 -13.21 4.06 -26.38
C TYR A 477 -13.58 5.26 -27.26
N PRO A 478 -14.13 5.09 -28.48
CA PRO A 478 -14.58 6.23 -29.28
C PRO A 478 -15.66 7.06 -28.59
N GLU A 479 -16.63 6.43 -27.93
CA GLU A 479 -17.68 7.11 -27.16
C GLU A 479 -17.10 7.87 -25.97
N TYR A 480 -16.22 7.22 -25.19
CA TYR A 480 -15.53 7.86 -24.06
C TYR A 480 -14.69 9.05 -24.50
N ARG A 481 -13.92 8.90 -25.58
CA ARG A 481 -13.08 9.96 -26.12
C ARG A 481 -13.93 11.13 -26.62
N ASP A 482 -15.05 10.86 -27.27
CA ASP A 482 -15.95 11.89 -27.80
C ASP A 482 -16.54 12.76 -26.68
N ILE A 483 -17.00 12.17 -25.58
CA ILE A 483 -17.53 12.94 -24.45
C ILE A 483 -16.42 13.75 -23.75
N VAL A 484 -15.21 13.19 -23.61
CA VAL A 484 -14.06 13.93 -23.06
C VAL A 484 -13.71 15.14 -23.92
N GLN A 485 -13.63 14.98 -25.25
CA GLN A 485 -13.34 16.07 -26.18
C GLN A 485 -14.48 17.10 -26.25
N THR A 486 -15.72 16.65 -26.10
CA THR A 486 -16.88 17.53 -25.96
C THR A 486 -16.77 18.39 -24.71
N MET A 487 -16.39 17.80 -23.58
CA MET A 487 -16.18 18.54 -22.34
C MET A 487 -15.00 19.51 -22.41
N GLU A 488 -13.92 19.14 -23.10
CA GLU A 488 -12.81 20.07 -23.43
C GLU A 488 -13.33 21.29 -24.20
N THR A 489 -14.10 21.05 -25.27
CA THR A 489 -14.72 22.12 -26.07
C THR A 489 -15.66 22.99 -25.25
N VAL A 490 -16.51 22.38 -24.40
CA VAL A 490 -17.39 23.11 -23.47
C VAL A 490 -16.57 23.96 -22.50
N GLY A 491 -15.44 23.45 -22.02
CA GLY A 491 -14.51 24.21 -21.19
C GLY A 491 -13.94 25.44 -21.89
N GLU A 492 -13.67 25.36 -23.19
CA GLU A 492 -13.21 26.49 -24.00
C GLU A 492 -14.32 27.51 -24.31
N THR A 493 -15.53 27.05 -24.62
CA THR A 493 -16.64 27.92 -25.07
C THR A 493 -17.46 28.50 -23.94
N ASN A 494 -17.71 27.71 -22.90
CA ASN A 494 -18.54 28.09 -21.75
C ASN A 494 -17.69 28.36 -20.50
N GLY A 495 -16.40 27.98 -20.51
CA GLY A 495 -15.42 28.24 -19.45
C GLY A 495 -15.22 27.04 -18.52
N CYS A 496 -14.02 26.87 -18.00
CA CYS A 496 -13.66 25.79 -17.06
C CYS A 496 -14.60 25.72 -15.84
N GLY A 497 -14.75 24.51 -15.28
CA GLY A 497 -15.66 24.26 -14.16
C GLY A 497 -15.71 22.79 -13.75
N ARG A 498 -16.36 22.52 -12.62
CA ARG A 498 -16.54 21.14 -12.12
C ARG A 498 -17.73 20.49 -12.80
N ALA A 499 -17.61 19.20 -13.08
CA ALA A 499 -18.67 18.37 -13.61
C ALA A 499 -19.16 17.35 -12.56
N MET A 500 -20.48 17.22 -12.46
CA MET A 500 -21.16 16.06 -11.90
C MET A 500 -21.71 15.24 -13.07
N TRP A 501 -21.58 13.92 -13.02
CA TRP A 501 -22.08 13.02 -14.06
C TRP A 501 -23.00 11.98 -13.45
N GLU A 502 -24.05 11.60 -14.19
CA GLU A 502 -24.96 10.53 -13.83
C GLU A 502 -24.21 9.19 -13.82
N HIS A 503 -24.32 8.45 -12.71
CA HIS A 503 -23.78 7.11 -12.60
C HIS A 503 -24.68 6.05 -13.27
N GLU A 504 -24.04 5.10 -13.96
CA GLU A 504 -24.64 3.85 -14.45
C GLU A 504 -23.64 2.69 -14.27
N GLU A 505 -24.14 1.47 -14.05
CA GLU A 505 -23.29 0.27 -13.89
C GLU A 505 -22.50 -0.06 -15.18
N GLN A 506 -23.03 0.35 -16.34
CA GLN A 506 -22.49 0.05 -17.65
C GLN A 506 -21.24 0.87 -18.00
N HIS A 507 -20.81 1.80 -17.15
CA HIS A 507 -19.58 2.60 -17.36
C HIS A 507 -18.32 1.75 -17.50
N ASP A 508 -18.29 0.53 -16.95
CA ASP A 508 -17.16 -0.37 -17.15
C ASP A 508 -16.89 -0.64 -18.65
N ARG A 509 -17.85 -0.40 -19.56
CA ARG A 509 -17.60 -0.45 -21.02
C ARG A 509 -16.44 0.45 -21.48
N TYR A 510 -16.18 1.55 -20.78
CA TYR A 510 -15.05 2.46 -21.03
C TYR A 510 -13.71 1.93 -20.49
N GLY A 511 -13.74 0.79 -19.82
CA GLY A 511 -12.58 0.09 -19.26
C GLY A 511 -12.51 0.13 -17.74
N THR A 512 -13.28 1.00 -17.08
CA THR A 512 -13.47 1.07 -15.63
C THR A 512 -14.75 1.86 -15.35
N PRO A 513 -15.50 1.55 -14.27
CA PRO A 513 -16.63 2.38 -13.85
C PRO A 513 -16.21 3.81 -13.46
N MET A 514 -14.91 4.07 -13.25
CA MET A 514 -14.36 5.35 -12.82
C MET A 514 -13.91 6.26 -13.97
N ALA A 515 -14.24 5.95 -15.21
CA ALA A 515 -13.67 6.62 -16.38
C ALA A 515 -13.90 8.14 -16.37
N LEU A 516 -15.08 8.61 -15.93
CA LEU A 516 -15.41 10.04 -15.89
C LEU A 516 -14.77 10.79 -14.71
N MET A 517 -14.18 10.09 -13.74
CA MET A 517 -13.30 10.72 -12.74
C MET A 517 -12.05 11.31 -13.40
N LEU A 518 -11.67 10.86 -14.60
CA LEU A 518 -10.49 11.34 -15.33
C LEU A 518 -10.76 12.55 -16.24
N LEU A 519 -11.95 13.14 -16.24
CA LEU A 519 -12.18 14.43 -16.93
C LEU A 519 -11.05 15.47 -16.68
N PRO A 520 -10.61 15.73 -15.43
CA PRO A 520 -9.51 16.66 -15.19
C PRO A 520 -8.17 16.16 -15.74
N PHE A 521 -7.94 14.85 -15.79
CA PHE A 521 -6.72 14.28 -16.36
C PHE A 521 -6.63 14.49 -17.87
N TRP A 522 -7.75 14.43 -18.58
CA TRP A 522 -7.79 14.59 -20.04
C TRP A 522 -7.95 16.04 -20.51
N THR A 523 -8.44 16.92 -19.65
CA THR A 523 -8.72 18.34 -19.96
C THR A 523 -7.76 19.31 -19.28
N ASP A 524 -6.58 18.84 -18.86
CA ASP A 524 -5.55 19.61 -18.15
C ASP A 524 -6.09 20.41 -16.94
N GLY A 525 -7.07 19.82 -16.24
CA GLY A 525 -7.72 20.38 -15.06
C GLY A 525 -8.78 21.45 -15.37
N CYS A 526 -9.09 21.74 -16.64
CA CYS A 526 -10.16 22.69 -16.98
C CYS A 526 -11.54 22.17 -16.58
N ILE A 527 -11.82 20.89 -16.84
CA ILE A 527 -13.05 20.22 -16.37
C ILE A 527 -12.71 19.36 -15.17
N GLY A 528 -13.03 19.86 -13.97
CA GLY A 528 -12.95 19.10 -12.73
C GLY A 528 -14.05 18.03 -12.65
N SER A 529 -13.92 17.07 -11.75
CA SER A 529 -14.94 16.06 -11.47
C SER A 529 -15.36 16.13 -10.01
N MET A 530 -16.66 16.01 -9.72
CA MET A 530 -17.12 15.87 -8.34
C MET A 530 -16.83 14.48 -7.77
N GLU A 531 -16.46 13.54 -8.63
CA GLU A 531 -16.03 12.20 -8.24
C GLU A 531 -14.55 11.97 -8.55
N GLY A 532 -13.88 11.28 -7.62
CA GLY A 532 -12.49 10.86 -7.74
C GLY A 532 -12.31 9.45 -7.20
N LEU A 533 -11.10 8.91 -7.31
CA LEU A 533 -10.79 7.60 -6.76
C LEU A 533 -10.40 7.64 -5.27
N PHE A 534 -9.78 8.72 -4.82
CA PHE A 534 -9.24 8.80 -3.46
C PHE A 534 -10.33 9.21 -2.46
N PHE A 535 -11.33 8.34 -2.28
CA PHE A 535 -12.52 8.58 -1.48
C PHE A 535 -12.21 8.99 -0.04
N GLU A 536 -11.17 8.44 0.57
CA GLU A 536 -10.77 8.76 1.95
C GLU A 536 -9.98 10.08 2.05
N ALA A 537 -9.59 10.68 0.93
CA ALA A 537 -8.71 11.85 0.92
C ALA A 537 -9.45 13.19 1.05
N SER A 538 -10.78 13.22 0.87
CA SER A 538 -11.59 14.44 1.01
C SER A 538 -12.76 14.22 1.97
N SER A 539 -12.96 15.16 2.88
CA SER A 539 -14.17 15.20 3.70
C SER A 539 -15.42 15.67 2.93
N THR A 540 -15.27 16.03 1.64
CA THR A 540 -16.38 16.38 0.74
C THR A 540 -16.97 15.16 0.03
N THR A 541 -16.24 14.04 -0.01
CA THR A 541 -16.67 12.80 -0.66
C THR A 541 -18.07 12.30 -0.27
N PRO A 542 -18.51 12.33 1.00
CA PRO A 542 -19.85 11.88 1.37
C PRO A 542 -20.96 12.66 0.67
N PHE A 543 -20.78 13.98 0.53
CA PHE A 543 -21.76 14.87 -0.09
C PHE A 543 -21.83 14.67 -1.60
N HIS A 544 -20.73 14.28 -2.24
CA HIS A 544 -20.77 13.79 -3.63
C HIS A 544 -21.70 12.58 -3.77
N PHE A 545 -21.59 11.59 -2.89
CA PHE A 545 -22.43 10.39 -2.99
C PHE A 545 -23.91 10.67 -2.71
N ILE A 546 -24.23 11.60 -1.81
CA ILE A 546 -25.61 12.10 -1.64
C ILE A 546 -26.12 12.70 -2.96
N ASN A 547 -25.34 13.61 -3.57
CA ASN A 547 -25.74 14.22 -4.83
C ASN A 547 -25.82 13.19 -5.98
N GLN A 548 -24.99 12.14 -5.96
CA GLN A 548 -25.05 11.08 -6.96
C GLN A 548 -26.36 10.29 -6.87
N ASP A 549 -26.85 10.02 -5.65
CA ASP A 549 -28.16 9.38 -5.40
C ASP A 549 -29.32 10.23 -5.93
N GLU A 550 -29.23 11.55 -5.81
CA GLU A 550 -30.23 12.50 -6.30
C GLU A 550 -30.19 12.71 -7.83
N LEU A 551 -29.04 12.48 -8.46
CA LEU A 551 -28.77 12.86 -9.86
C LEU A 551 -28.48 11.67 -10.79
N SER A 552 -28.70 10.44 -10.33
CA SER A 552 -28.47 9.24 -11.13
C SER A 552 -29.66 8.30 -11.08
N TYR A 553 -30.06 7.75 -12.23
CA TYR A 553 -31.10 6.72 -12.26
C TYR A 553 -30.71 5.48 -11.42
N GLY A 554 -29.43 5.12 -11.41
CA GLY A 554 -28.88 4.05 -10.60
C GLY A 554 -27.55 4.46 -9.97
N ALA A 555 -27.60 5.11 -8.81
CA ALA A 555 -26.42 5.53 -8.08
C ALA A 555 -25.59 4.34 -7.54
N SER A 556 -24.28 4.55 -7.36
CA SER A 556 -23.38 3.50 -6.86
C SER A 556 -23.58 3.23 -5.37
N ASN A 557 -23.97 4.26 -4.61
CA ASN A 557 -24.14 4.25 -3.15
C ASN A 557 -22.97 3.57 -2.42
N ALA A 558 -21.75 3.85 -2.89
CA ALA A 558 -20.54 3.15 -2.49
C ALA A 558 -20.14 3.42 -1.02
N GLN A 559 -20.35 4.64 -0.53
CA GLN A 559 -20.15 4.96 0.88
C GLN A 559 -21.38 4.55 1.69
N ARG A 560 -21.18 3.86 2.82
CA ARG A 560 -22.28 3.44 3.69
C ARG A 560 -22.72 4.54 4.66
N ASP A 561 -23.83 4.29 5.34
CA ASP A 561 -24.36 5.12 6.42
C ASP A 561 -24.72 6.57 5.99
N LEU A 562 -25.06 6.74 4.70
CA LEU A 562 -25.60 7.99 4.14
C LEU A 562 -27.11 7.90 3.93
N PRO A 563 -27.84 9.04 3.92
CA PRO A 563 -29.30 9.07 3.86
C PRO A 563 -29.84 8.83 2.44
N TYR A 564 -29.41 7.76 1.78
CA TYR A 564 -29.86 7.41 0.43
C TYR A 564 -31.35 7.10 0.38
N VAL A 565 -31.98 7.48 -0.73
CA VAL A 565 -33.38 7.16 -1.01
C VAL A 565 -33.46 5.95 -1.93
N PRO A 566 -34.16 4.86 -1.55
CA PRO A 566 -34.23 3.68 -2.39
C PRO A 566 -34.94 3.92 -3.73
N GLY A 567 -34.28 3.60 -4.83
CA GLY A 567 -34.83 3.65 -6.19
C GLY A 567 -34.29 4.83 -7.00
N ALA A 568 -34.76 4.97 -8.24
CA ALA A 568 -34.42 6.13 -9.07
C ALA A 568 -35.07 7.40 -8.49
N PRO A 569 -34.38 8.55 -8.53
CA PRO A 569 -34.92 9.80 -8.01
C PRO A 569 -36.13 10.25 -8.81
N ASP A 570 -37.09 10.91 -8.15
CA ASP A 570 -38.13 11.68 -8.81
C ASP A 570 -37.65 13.11 -9.18
N GLN A 571 -38.50 13.90 -9.82
CA GLN A 571 -38.14 15.27 -10.22
C GLN A 571 -37.78 16.16 -9.02
N ALA A 572 -38.45 16.01 -7.87
CA ALA A 572 -38.19 16.85 -6.70
C ALA A 572 -36.83 16.52 -6.07
N GLN A 573 -36.48 15.25 -6.04
CA GLN A 573 -35.14 14.80 -5.63
C GLN A 573 -34.06 15.26 -6.60
N PHE A 574 -34.33 15.17 -7.91
CA PHE A 574 -33.43 15.70 -8.93
C PHE A 574 -33.20 17.21 -8.78
N ASP A 575 -34.28 17.98 -8.57
CA ASP A 575 -34.21 19.43 -8.38
C ASP A 575 -33.40 19.78 -7.11
N LEU A 576 -33.58 19.03 -6.01
CA LEU A 576 -32.73 19.15 -4.82
C LEU A 576 -31.25 18.87 -5.13
N GLY A 577 -30.97 17.85 -5.95
CA GLY A 577 -29.61 17.57 -6.41
C GLY A 577 -29.00 18.73 -7.19
N ILE A 578 -29.77 19.44 -8.01
CA ILE A 578 -29.31 20.65 -8.72
C ILE A 578 -29.02 21.79 -7.75
N ASP A 579 -29.83 21.98 -6.71
CA ASP A 579 -29.54 22.97 -5.67
C ASP A 579 -28.23 22.63 -4.92
N HIS A 580 -27.98 21.34 -4.64
CA HIS A 580 -26.69 20.90 -4.10
C HIS A 580 -25.51 21.11 -5.05
N LEU A 581 -25.71 20.98 -6.37
CA LEU A 581 -24.70 21.34 -7.37
C LEU A 581 -24.33 22.83 -7.29
N GLN A 582 -25.32 23.71 -7.17
CA GLN A 582 -25.10 25.15 -6.97
C GLN A 582 -24.35 25.42 -5.66
N MET A 583 -24.74 24.74 -4.57
CA MET A 583 -24.07 24.84 -3.26
C MET A 583 -22.59 24.46 -3.33
N LEU A 584 -22.24 23.46 -4.13
CA LEU A 584 -20.86 22.99 -4.33
C LEU A 584 -20.11 23.70 -5.47
N GLY A 585 -20.74 24.67 -6.15
CA GLY A 585 -20.10 25.40 -7.24
C GLY A 585 -19.82 24.50 -8.44
N VAL A 586 -20.68 23.51 -8.68
CA VAL A 586 -20.61 22.62 -9.84
C VAL A 586 -21.22 23.33 -11.02
N LYS A 587 -20.48 23.36 -12.13
CA LYS A 587 -20.86 24.12 -13.33
C LYS A 587 -21.55 23.26 -14.37
N TYR A 588 -21.22 21.98 -14.43
CA TYR A 588 -21.74 21.08 -15.44
C TYR A 588 -22.40 19.86 -14.80
N TYR A 589 -23.59 19.51 -15.31
CA TYR A 589 -24.24 18.23 -15.05
C TYR A 589 -24.30 17.42 -16.34
N MET A 590 -23.88 16.17 -16.30
CA MET A 590 -23.85 15.27 -17.46
C MET A 590 -24.85 14.14 -17.22
N ALA A 591 -25.92 14.10 -18.02
CA ALA A 591 -26.96 13.07 -17.95
C ALA A 591 -26.82 12.07 -19.11
N ILE A 592 -27.23 10.83 -18.91
CA ILE A 592 -27.20 9.77 -19.92
C ILE A 592 -28.54 9.04 -20.08
N THR A 593 -29.30 8.83 -19.00
CA THR A 593 -30.59 8.13 -19.08
C THR A 593 -31.70 9.08 -19.54
N GLU A 594 -32.69 8.54 -20.25
CA GLU A 594 -33.82 9.33 -20.75
C GLU A 594 -34.56 10.07 -19.62
N GLN A 595 -34.66 9.46 -18.42
CA GLN A 595 -35.31 10.07 -17.27
C GLN A 595 -34.53 11.28 -16.75
N MET A 596 -33.22 11.14 -16.51
CA MET A 596 -32.40 12.26 -16.01
C MET A 596 -32.25 13.37 -17.05
N ILE A 597 -32.20 13.03 -18.34
CA ILE A 597 -32.24 14.02 -19.43
C ILE A 597 -33.55 14.79 -19.41
N ALA A 598 -34.69 14.12 -19.28
CA ALA A 598 -36.00 14.76 -19.23
C ALA A 598 -36.14 15.70 -18.02
N TYR A 599 -35.67 15.27 -16.84
CA TYR A 599 -35.64 16.13 -15.65
C TYR A 599 -34.72 17.34 -15.84
N GLY A 600 -33.54 17.13 -16.45
CA GLY A 600 -32.61 18.20 -16.79
C GLY A 600 -33.20 19.24 -17.75
N GLN A 601 -33.99 18.80 -18.74
CA GLN A 601 -34.68 19.68 -19.69
C GLN A 601 -35.88 20.42 -19.08
N ALA A 602 -36.47 19.88 -18.01
CA ALA A 602 -37.60 20.50 -17.31
C ALA A 602 -37.15 21.53 -16.24
N ASN A 603 -35.94 21.40 -15.72
CA ASN A 603 -35.41 22.28 -14.68
C ASN A 603 -34.89 23.61 -15.26
N SER A 604 -35.42 24.74 -14.78
CA SER A 604 -35.09 26.08 -15.29
C SER A 604 -33.67 26.56 -14.96
N SER A 605 -33.01 25.96 -13.98
CA SER A 605 -31.62 26.27 -13.60
C SER A 605 -30.61 25.58 -14.51
N LEU A 606 -31.05 24.66 -15.37
CA LEU A 606 -30.20 23.92 -16.28
C LEU A 606 -30.36 24.41 -17.72
N LYS A 607 -29.22 24.63 -18.38
CA LYS A 607 -29.16 24.96 -19.79
C LYS A 607 -28.39 23.89 -20.54
N GLN A 608 -29.02 23.19 -21.46
CA GLN A 608 -28.30 22.25 -22.32
C GLN A 608 -27.28 23.00 -23.18
N VAL A 609 -26.00 22.60 -23.09
CA VAL A 609 -24.87 23.23 -23.80
C VAL A 609 -24.20 22.31 -24.81
N ALA A 610 -24.32 20.99 -24.63
CA ALA A 610 -23.77 20.02 -25.56
C ALA A 610 -24.52 18.68 -25.53
N GLN A 611 -24.25 17.85 -26.53
CA GLN A 611 -24.66 16.45 -26.59
C GLN A 611 -23.54 15.65 -27.29
N SER A 612 -23.18 14.49 -26.74
CA SER A 612 -22.16 13.59 -27.30
C SER A 612 -22.57 12.14 -27.09
N GLY A 613 -22.90 11.46 -28.18
CA GLY A 613 -23.50 10.13 -28.13
C GLY A 613 -24.74 10.10 -27.21
N PRO A 614 -24.78 9.24 -26.18
CA PRO A 614 -25.89 9.18 -25.25
C PRO A 614 -25.88 10.29 -24.18
N TRP A 615 -24.79 11.06 -24.07
CA TRP A 615 -24.64 12.08 -23.04
C TRP A 615 -25.26 13.42 -23.44
N VAL A 616 -26.00 14.04 -22.53
CA VAL A 616 -26.44 15.43 -22.61
C VAL A 616 -25.76 16.22 -21.49
N VAL A 617 -25.13 17.34 -21.86
CA VAL A 617 -24.41 18.20 -20.92
C VAL A 617 -25.23 19.46 -20.67
N PHE A 618 -25.50 19.74 -19.41
CA PHE A 618 -26.17 20.93 -18.92
C PHE A 618 -25.17 21.83 -18.18
N GLU A 619 -25.24 23.13 -18.43
CA GLU A 619 -24.64 24.16 -17.59
C GLU A 619 -25.61 24.50 -16.46
N VAL A 620 -25.10 24.51 -15.23
CA VAL A 620 -25.83 24.84 -14.00
C VAL A 620 -25.75 26.35 -13.77
N SER A 621 -26.90 27.00 -13.77
CA SER A 621 -27.02 28.44 -13.50
C SER A 621 -26.76 28.75 -12.03
N ASP A 622 -26.37 29.99 -11.70
CA ASP A 622 -26.21 30.49 -10.33
C ASP A 622 -25.29 29.63 -9.44
N SER A 623 -24.16 29.18 -10.00
CA SER A 623 -23.17 28.34 -9.32
C SER A 623 -21.80 29.04 -9.17
N PRO A 624 -21.70 30.25 -8.58
CA PRO A 624 -20.43 30.93 -8.39
C PRO A 624 -19.57 30.20 -7.35
N LEU A 625 -18.26 30.11 -7.58
CA LEU A 625 -17.33 29.46 -6.64
C LEU A 625 -16.99 30.30 -5.41
N ILE A 626 -17.22 31.61 -5.47
CA ILE A 626 -16.96 32.56 -4.38
C ILE A 626 -18.12 33.55 -4.34
N GLU A 627 -18.79 33.65 -3.21
CA GLU A 627 -19.97 34.51 -3.05
C GLU A 627 -20.13 35.00 -1.60
N PRO A 628 -20.75 36.17 -1.39
CA PRO A 628 -21.08 36.63 -0.04
C PRO A 628 -22.21 35.77 0.56
N LEU A 629 -22.17 35.56 1.86
CA LEU A 629 -23.27 34.93 2.58
C LEU A 629 -24.33 35.97 2.97
N ASP A 630 -25.60 35.65 2.77
CA ASP A 630 -26.73 36.51 3.12
C ASP A 630 -26.92 36.67 4.64
N ASN A 631 -26.51 35.67 5.43
CA ASN A 631 -26.57 35.69 6.89
C ASN A 631 -25.24 35.27 7.51
N ASP A 632 -24.98 35.73 8.73
CA ASP A 632 -23.84 35.26 9.51
C ASP A 632 -23.92 33.73 9.72
N PRO A 633 -22.81 32.99 9.49
CA PRO A 633 -22.71 31.59 9.86
C PRO A 633 -22.97 31.35 11.35
N ALA A 634 -23.36 30.13 11.67
CA ALA A 634 -23.50 29.66 13.05
C ALA A 634 -22.38 28.68 13.38
N VAL A 635 -21.65 28.92 14.48
CA VAL A 635 -20.54 28.03 14.86
C VAL A 635 -21.07 26.87 15.69
N LEU A 636 -20.89 25.66 15.17
CA LEU A 636 -21.18 24.42 15.88
C LEU A 636 -20.10 24.19 16.95
N THR A 637 -20.51 24.20 18.22
CA THR A 637 -19.60 23.95 19.35
C THR A 637 -19.36 22.46 19.55
N ASP A 638 -18.14 22.11 20.00
CA ASP A 638 -17.76 20.75 20.41
C ASP A 638 -17.82 19.64 19.32
N VAL A 639 -17.87 20.02 18.04
CA VAL A 639 -17.80 19.08 16.91
C VAL A 639 -16.35 18.83 16.48
N ALA A 640 -15.81 17.65 16.80
CA ALA A 640 -14.50 17.25 16.32
C ALA A 640 -14.51 17.00 14.79
N PRO A 641 -13.38 17.18 14.06
CA PRO A 641 -13.33 17.03 12.60
C PRO A 641 -13.92 15.71 12.05
N LYS A 642 -13.75 14.61 12.81
CA LYS A 642 -14.25 13.27 12.47
C LYS A 642 -15.76 13.09 12.62
N HIS A 643 -16.44 13.94 13.39
CA HIS A 643 -17.89 13.92 13.61
C HIS A 643 -18.62 14.98 12.78
N TRP A 644 -17.89 15.70 11.94
CA TRP A 644 -18.45 16.78 11.13
C TRP A 644 -19.51 16.31 10.14
N LEU A 645 -19.31 15.14 9.54
CA LEU A 645 -20.29 14.57 8.61
C LEU A 645 -21.64 14.37 9.31
N GLU A 646 -21.63 13.65 10.44
CA GLU A 646 -22.83 13.37 11.25
C GLU A 646 -23.55 14.68 11.65
N ALA A 647 -22.80 15.69 12.09
CA ALA A 647 -23.36 16.96 12.55
C ALA A 647 -23.93 17.85 11.44
N VAL A 648 -23.43 17.75 10.19
CA VAL A 648 -23.80 18.65 9.09
C VAL A 648 -24.77 18.01 8.10
N THR A 649 -24.82 16.69 7.98
CA THR A 649 -25.75 16.00 7.06
C THR A 649 -27.22 16.41 7.26
N PRO A 650 -27.77 16.54 8.49
CA PRO A 650 -29.14 17.00 8.66
C PRO A 650 -29.42 18.39 8.08
N TRP A 651 -28.46 19.32 8.21
CA TRP A 651 -28.54 20.64 7.59
C TRP A 651 -28.42 20.56 6.06
N TYR A 652 -27.54 19.70 5.56
CA TYR A 652 -27.33 19.52 4.13
C TYR A 652 -28.62 19.04 3.45
N MET A 653 -29.32 18.08 4.05
CA MET A 653 -30.56 17.51 3.49
C MET A 653 -31.81 18.39 3.65
N ASP A 654 -31.73 19.54 4.32
CA ASP A 654 -32.89 20.41 4.60
C ASP A 654 -32.71 21.80 3.95
N PRO A 655 -33.30 22.04 2.76
CA PRO A 655 -33.26 23.34 2.09
C PRO A 655 -33.76 24.50 2.94
N THR A 656 -34.64 24.25 3.92
CA THR A 656 -35.17 25.31 4.79
C THR A 656 -34.13 25.82 5.79
N ALA A 657 -33.06 25.05 6.03
CA ALA A 657 -31.99 25.37 6.96
C ALA A 657 -30.81 26.13 6.31
N TRP A 658 -30.72 26.18 4.98
CA TRP A 658 -29.58 26.76 4.25
C TRP A 658 -29.43 28.28 4.38
N ASN A 659 -30.41 28.95 4.98
CA ASN A 659 -30.33 30.38 5.31
C ASN A 659 -29.16 30.70 6.25
N VAL A 660 -28.71 29.74 7.08
CA VAL A 660 -27.56 29.91 7.98
C VAL A 660 -26.63 28.72 7.87
N TRP A 661 -25.36 28.99 7.59
CA TRP A 661 -24.36 27.95 7.34
C TRP A 661 -23.67 27.50 8.63
N PRO A 662 -23.58 26.18 8.92
CA PRO A 662 -22.86 25.68 10.07
C PRO A 662 -21.35 25.78 9.85
N SER A 663 -20.63 26.37 10.80
CA SER A 663 -19.18 26.56 10.76
C SER A 663 -18.47 25.91 11.95
N SER A 664 -17.25 25.44 11.73
CA SER A 664 -16.35 24.90 12.76
C SER A 664 -15.73 25.99 13.65
N GLY A 665 -15.79 27.24 13.22
CA GLY A 665 -15.22 28.38 13.91
C GLY A 665 -15.61 29.69 13.25
N GLY A 666 -15.20 30.81 13.83
CA GLY A 666 -15.56 32.12 13.32
C GLY A 666 -15.30 33.24 14.31
N PRO A 667 -15.57 34.49 13.93
CA PRO A 667 -15.57 35.62 14.83
C PRO A 667 -16.48 35.42 16.05
N LYS A 668 -16.24 36.20 17.12
CA LYS A 668 -16.93 36.00 18.42
C LYS A 668 -18.40 36.41 18.40
N GLU A 669 -18.75 37.27 17.46
CA GLU A 669 -20.08 37.81 17.21
C GLU A 669 -21.03 36.81 16.54
N TRP A 670 -20.50 35.82 15.81
CA TRP A 670 -21.32 34.76 15.26
C TRP A 670 -21.93 33.92 16.38
N GLN A 671 -23.17 33.51 16.21
CA GLN A 671 -23.85 32.66 17.18
C GLN A 671 -23.09 31.34 17.38
N ARG A 672 -23.06 30.85 18.62
CA ARG A 672 -22.54 29.54 19.00
C ARG A 672 -23.72 28.64 19.30
N ILE A 673 -23.85 27.55 18.57
CA ILE A 673 -25.00 26.64 18.66
C ILE A 673 -24.53 25.21 18.92
N SER A 674 -25.38 24.44 19.59
CA SER A 674 -25.19 22.99 19.72
C SER A 674 -25.74 22.25 18.49
N GLU A 675 -25.35 20.98 18.32
CA GLU A 675 -25.89 20.13 17.25
C GLU A 675 -27.42 19.99 17.39
N GLY A 676 -28.13 20.19 16.27
CA GLY A 676 -29.61 20.15 16.21
C GLY A 676 -30.32 21.43 16.67
N GLU A 677 -29.59 22.44 17.16
CA GLU A 677 -30.16 23.76 17.49
C GLU A 677 -30.34 24.60 16.22
N MET A 678 -31.54 25.16 16.02
CA MET A 678 -31.83 26.02 14.86
C MET A 678 -31.27 27.43 15.09
N PRO A 679 -30.31 27.90 14.28
CA PRO A 679 -29.76 29.23 14.42
C PRO A 679 -30.74 30.32 13.98
N THR A 680 -30.60 31.52 14.56
CA THR A 680 -31.31 32.72 14.08
C THR A 680 -30.61 33.29 12.85
N ALA A 681 -31.36 33.61 11.79
CA ALA A 681 -30.80 34.28 10.61
C ALA A 681 -30.48 35.75 10.94
N ASN A 682 -29.19 36.09 10.94
CA ASN A 682 -28.68 37.45 11.13
C ASN A 682 -28.18 37.98 9.79
N PRO A 683 -28.92 38.88 9.12
CA PRO A 683 -28.56 39.35 7.78
C PRO A 683 -27.21 40.08 7.75
N THR A 684 -26.40 39.81 6.74
CA THR A 684 -25.13 40.50 6.50
C THR A 684 -25.35 41.77 5.67
N THR A 685 -24.29 42.56 5.53
CA THR A 685 -24.32 43.68 4.58
C THR A 685 -24.01 43.16 3.16
N PRO A 686 -24.86 43.43 2.16
CA PRO A 686 -24.57 43.06 0.78
C PRO A 686 -23.23 43.63 0.31
N VAL A 687 -22.40 42.77 -0.29
CA VAL A 687 -21.08 43.13 -0.83
C VAL A 687 -20.93 42.48 -2.20
N ALA A 688 -20.25 43.14 -3.13
CA ALA A 688 -19.93 42.53 -4.41
C ALA A 688 -18.55 41.85 -4.30
N VAL A 689 -18.48 40.61 -4.81
CA VAL A 689 -17.23 39.87 -5.01
C VAL A 689 -16.83 39.99 -6.47
N THR A 690 -15.62 40.45 -6.75
CA THR A 690 -15.10 40.67 -8.10
C THR A 690 -13.71 40.08 -8.25
N ASN A 691 -13.19 40.04 -9.50
CA ASN A 691 -11.82 39.61 -9.80
C ASN A 691 -11.46 38.24 -9.19
N THR A 692 -12.42 37.31 -9.19
CA THR A 692 -12.23 35.96 -8.65
C THR A 692 -11.24 35.19 -9.51
N GLN A 693 -10.23 34.62 -8.87
CA GLN A 693 -9.25 33.74 -9.50
C GLN A 693 -9.07 32.51 -8.63
N ILE A 694 -9.25 31.34 -9.25
CA ILE A 694 -9.02 30.05 -8.61
C ILE A 694 -7.85 29.40 -9.34
N GLY A 695 -6.70 29.43 -8.68
CA GLY A 695 -5.54 28.66 -9.07
C GLY A 695 -5.56 27.27 -8.46
N ARG A 696 -4.47 26.54 -8.66
CA ARG A 696 -4.30 25.19 -8.13
C ARG A 696 -4.24 25.22 -6.60
N ASP A 697 -3.27 25.93 -6.02
CA ASP A 697 -3.06 26.04 -4.57
C ASP A 697 -3.26 27.48 -4.05
N THR A 698 -3.87 28.35 -4.85
CA THR A 698 -4.17 29.75 -4.50
C THR A 698 -5.57 30.15 -4.93
N ILE A 699 -6.24 30.99 -4.15
CA ILE A 699 -7.54 31.57 -4.47
C ILE A 699 -7.46 33.06 -4.15
N SER A 700 -7.91 33.94 -5.03
CA SER A 700 -7.98 35.37 -4.75
C SER A 700 -9.26 35.98 -5.27
N PHE A 701 -9.71 37.02 -4.59
CA PHE A 701 -10.88 37.79 -4.98
C PHE A 701 -10.86 39.14 -4.28
N ASP A 702 -11.63 40.08 -4.83
CA ASP A 702 -11.82 41.40 -4.28
C ASP A 702 -13.23 41.55 -3.72
N VAL A 703 -13.37 42.33 -2.65
CA VAL A 703 -14.65 42.72 -2.06
C VAL A 703 -14.77 44.23 -2.04
N THR A 704 -15.98 44.74 -2.29
CA THR A 704 -16.23 46.19 -2.25
C THR A 704 -16.16 46.79 -0.85
N LYS A 705 -16.35 45.96 0.19
CA LYS A 705 -16.20 46.38 1.58
C LYS A 705 -15.82 45.19 2.48
N PRO A 706 -14.83 45.35 3.38
CA PRO A 706 -14.52 44.33 4.38
C PRO A 706 -15.66 44.07 5.39
N GLY A 707 -15.63 42.90 6.03
CA GLY A 707 -16.51 42.52 7.15
C GLY A 707 -17.65 41.56 6.83
N THR A 708 -18.08 41.44 5.56
CA THR A 708 -19.11 40.48 5.18
C THR A 708 -18.50 39.08 5.00
N PRO A 709 -19.04 38.02 5.62
CA PRO A 709 -18.57 36.64 5.42
C PRO A 709 -18.67 36.23 3.94
N ILE A 710 -17.58 35.69 3.40
CA ILE A 710 -17.50 35.21 2.02
C ILE A 710 -17.34 33.69 2.03
N LEU A 711 -18.27 33.01 1.36
CA LEU A 711 -18.20 31.58 1.08
C LEU A 711 -17.22 31.34 -0.06
N VAL A 712 -16.30 30.39 0.15
CA VAL A 712 -15.39 29.87 -0.86
C VAL A 712 -15.71 28.40 -1.03
N LYS A 713 -16.32 28.05 -2.17
CA LYS A 713 -16.76 26.68 -2.51
C LYS A 713 -15.58 25.80 -2.93
N VAL A 714 -14.54 25.74 -2.10
CA VAL A 714 -13.40 24.83 -2.21
C VAL A 714 -13.30 24.07 -0.91
N SER A 715 -13.02 22.78 -1.01
CA SER A 715 -12.96 21.90 0.16
C SER A 715 -12.00 22.43 1.22
N TYR A 716 -12.42 22.39 2.48
CA TYR A 716 -11.58 22.77 3.60
C TYR A 716 -10.53 21.71 3.90
N PHE A 717 -9.33 22.20 4.21
CA PHE A 717 -8.27 21.43 4.86
C PHE A 717 -7.39 22.38 5.68
N PRO A 718 -6.80 21.98 6.82
CA PRO A 718 -6.15 22.93 7.73
C PRO A 718 -4.80 23.49 7.23
N ASN A 719 -4.39 23.19 6.00
CA ASN A 719 -3.20 23.77 5.38
C ASN A 719 -3.51 25.07 4.62
N TRP A 720 -4.79 25.40 4.42
CA TRP A 720 -5.19 26.68 3.86
C TRP A 720 -4.87 27.81 4.84
N LYS A 721 -4.26 28.87 4.31
CA LYS A 721 -3.96 30.11 5.00
C LYS A 721 -4.61 31.25 4.24
N VAL A 722 -5.00 32.31 4.92
CA VAL A 722 -5.58 33.50 4.30
C VAL A 722 -4.78 34.76 4.64
N SER A 723 -4.74 35.68 3.69
CA SER A 723 -4.25 37.04 3.83
C SER A 723 -5.37 38.00 3.41
N GLY A 724 -5.50 39.13 4.13
CA GLY A 724 -6.58 40.09 3.89
C GLY A 724 -7.95 39.68 4.44
N ALA A 725 -8.02 38.61 5.24
CA ALA A 725 -9.24 38.15 5.92
C ALA A 725 -8.90 37.39 7.22
N GLU A 726 -9.90 37.16 8.06
CA GLU A 726 -9.87 36.16 9.13
C GLU A 726 -10.37 34.79 8.63
N GLY A 727 -9.92 33.70 9.26
CA GLY A 727 -10.20 32.33 8.85
C GLY A 727 -8.99 31.65 8.17
N PRO A 728 -9.20 30.82 7.13
CA PRO A 728 -10.49 30.25 6.70
C PRO A 728 -10.99 29.22 7.72
N TRP A 729 -12.31 29.17 7.93
CA TRP A 729 -12.95 28.14 8.75
C TRP A 729 -13.65 27.12 7.86
N ARG A 730 -13.74 25.87 8.34
CA ARG A 730 -14.58 24.85 7.71
C ARG A 730 -16.03 25.25 7.89
N VAL A 731 -16.79 25.27 6.81
CA VAL A 731 -18.24 25.49 6.79
C VAL A 731 -18.93 24.30 6.09
N GLY A 732 -20.19 24.00 6.42
CA GLY A 732 -20.93 22.90 5.80
C GLY A 732 -21.00 23.08 4.28
N PRO A 733 -21.02 22.00 3.46
CA PRO A 733 -20.79 20.59 3.79
C PRO A 733 -19.34 20.27 4.19
N ASN A 734 -18.35 20.86 3.51
CA ASN A 734 -16.93 20.84 3.86
C ASN A 734 -16.19 21.94 3.09
N LEU A 735 -16.79 23.13 3.00
CA LEU A 735 -16.27 24.27 2.25
C LEU A 735 -15.51 25.22 3.18
N MET A 736 -15.09 26.38 2.66
CA MET A 736 -14.41 27.41 3.44
C MET A 736 -15.24 28.67 3.56
N VAL A 737 -15.17 29.33 4.71
CA VAL A 737 -15.66 30.71 4.90
C VAL A 737 -14.54 31.59 5.45
N VAL A 738 -14.47 32.83 4.95
CA VAL A 738 -13.53 33.86 5.41
C VAL A 738 -14.26 35.17 5.68
N VAL A 739 -13.72 36.00 6.57
CA VAL A 739 -14.25 37.35 6.84
C VAL A 739 -13.21 38.37 6.42
N PRO A 740 -13.38 39.07 5.28
CA PRO A 740 -12.40 40.02 4.77
C PRO A 740 -12.11 41.13 5.76
N THR A 741 -10.82 41.43 5.95
CA THR A 741 -10.29 42.57 6.72
C THR A 741 -9.65 43.61 5.79
N SER A 742 -9.52 43.28 4.50
CA SER A 742 -9.04 44.11 3.40
C SER A 742 -9.94 43.91 2.18
N GLU A 743 -9.89 44.84 1.23
CA GLU A 743 -10.60 44.71 -0.05
C GLU A 743 -10.05 43.58 -0.92
N ASN A 744 -8.78 43.20 -0.74
CA ASN A 744 -8.13 42.14 -1.50
C ASN A 744 -7.90 40.94 -0.58
N VAL A 745 -8.46 39.78 -0.94
CA VAL A 745 -8.32 38.53 -0.16
C VAL A 745 -7.55 37.50 -0.97
N THR A 746 -6.65 36.79 -0.31
CA THR A 746 -5.92 35.67 -0.93
C THR A 746 -5.82 34.50 0.03
N LEU A 747 -6.30 33.33 -0.39
CA LEU A 747 -6.07 32.06 0.26
C LEU A 747 -4.93 31.32 -0.45
N SER A 748 -4.07 30.66 0.32
CA SER A 748 -2.99 29.83 -0.21
C SER A 748 -2.89 28.53 0.57
N TYR A 749 -2.75 27.41 -0.13
CA TYR A 749 -2.48 26.11 0.46
C TYR A 749 -0.98 25.95 0.65
N GLY A 750 -0.53 25.77 1.88
CA GLY A 750 0.90 25.80 2.19
C GLY A 750 1.34 24.80 3.25
N THR A 751 2.64 24.81 3.54
CA THR A 751 3.21 24.00 4.62
C THR A 751 2.82 24.55 5.99
N SER A 752 2.51 23.63 6.89
CA SER A 752 2.16 23.88 8.28
C SER A 752 3.31 23.55 9.23
N VAL A 753 3.15 23.88 10.52
CA VAL A 753 4.10 23.50 11.58
C VAL A 753 4.23 21.97 11.69
N ILE A 754 3.12 21.24 11.48
CA ILE A 754 3.12 19.77 11.45
C ILE A 754 4.05 19.26 10.33
N ASP A 755 3.98 19.87 9.15
CA ASP A 755 4.78 19.43 8.00
C ASP A 755 6.28 19.69 8.24
N TRP A 756 6.64 20.87 8.77
CA TRP A 756 8.02 21.19 9.13
C TRP A 756 8.59 20.26 10.21
N GLY A 757 7.83 20.01 11.27
CA GLY A 757 8.22 19.07 12.32
C GLY A 757 8.43 17.64 11.78
N SER A 758 7.57 17.23 10.84
CA SER A 758 7.63 15.90 10.22
C SER A 758 8.85 15.71 9.32
N TRP A 759 9.22 16.75 8.54
CA TRP A 759 10.46 16.78 7.79
C TRP A 759 11.70 16.79 8.69
N PHE A 760 11.65 17.50 9.82
CA PHE A 760 12.74 17.45 10.80
C PHE A 760 12.94 16.04 11.38
N VAL A 761 11.87 15.33 11.73
CA VAL A 761 12.00 13.93 12.18
C VAL A 761 12.55 13.03 11.06
N THR A 762 12.17 13.28 9.80
CA THR A 762 12.77 12.59 8.64
C THR A 762 14.25 12.80 8.53
N PHE A 763 14.71 14.04 8.70
CA PHE A 763 16.13 14.36 8.74
C PHE A 763 16.84 13.60 9.88
N LEU A 764 16.24 13.52 11.08
CA LEU A 764 16.78 12.71 12.17
C LEU A 764 16.83 11.21 11.83
N GLY A 765 15.87 10.70 11.06
CA GLY A 765 15.90 9.34 10.51
C GLY A 765 17.12 9.10 9.61
N VAL A 766 17.42 10.04 8.71
CA VAL A 766 18.61 9.99 7.85
C VAL A 766 19.90 10.01 8.68
N VAL A 767 19.98 10.88 9.69
CA VAL A 767 21.10 10.89 10.66
C VAL A 767 21.20 9.54 11.37
N GLY A 768 20.06 8.96 11.79
CA GLY A 768 19.98 7.64 12.40
C GLY A 768 20.57 6.54 11.52
N ILE A 769 20.33 6.56 10.21
CA ILE A 769 20.97 5.64 9.25
C ILE A 769 22.49 5.77 9.28
N VAL A 770 23.02 6.99 9.25
CA VAL A 770 24.47 7.25 9.29
C VAL A 770 25.07 6.74 10.60
N LEU A 771 24.39 6.96 11.73
CA LEU A 771 24.81 6.48 13.05
C LEU A 771 24.81 4.94 13.12
N LEU A 772 23.76 4.29 12.61
CA LEU A 772 23.68 2.81 12.56
C LEU A 772 24.74 2.21 11.65
N TRP A 773 25.08 2.89 10.55
CA TRP A 773 26.18 2.51 9.67
C TRP A 773 27.53 2.59 10.39
N ARG A 774 27.80 3.68 11.12
CA ARG A 774 29.04 3.87 11.89
C ARG A 774 29.16 2.93 13.09
N ALA A 775 28.06 2.63 13.78
CA ALA A 775 28.05 1.82 15.00
C ALA A 775 28.37 0.34 14.78
N GLY A 776 28.36 -0.15 13.54
CA GLY A 776 28.64 -1.55 13.21
C GLY A 776 27.66 -2.57 13.83
N PRO A 777 27.95 -3.87 13.70
CA PRO A 777 27.10 -4.94 14.23
C PRO A 777 27.03 -4.96 15.77
N LEU A 778 25.86 -5.29 16.32
CA LEU A 778 25.73 -5.54 17.77
C LEU A 778 26.23 -6.95 18.12
N VAL A 779 27.13 -7.04 19.10
CA VAL A 779 27.61 -8.35 19.59
C VAL A 779 26.62 -8.90 20.61
N PHE A 780 25.95 -10.01 20.26
CA PHE A 780 25.07 -10.72 21.19
C PHE A 780 25.86 -11.74 22.02
N PRO A 781 25.50 -11.94 23.30
CA PRO A 781 26.12 -12.99 24.12
C PRO A 781 25.87 -14.36 23.49
N GLU A 782 26.89 -15.21 23.44
CA GLU A 782 26.72 -16.62 23.09
C GLU A 782 26.10 -17.38 24.26
N MET A 783 25.35 -18.45 23.98
CA MET A 783 24.99 -19.41 25.03
C MET A 783 26.28 -20.09 25.47
N VAL A 784 26.67 -19.89 26.74
CA VAL A 784 27.74 -20.68 27.36
C VAL A 784 27.27 -22.14 27.35
N PRO A 785 27.96 -23.06 26.66
CA PRO A 785 27.62 -24.47 26.75
C PRO A 785 27.79 -24.91 28.19
N TRP A 786 26.77 -25.57 28.76
CA TRP A 786 26.88 -26.17 30.09
C TRP A 786 28.09 -27.11 30.10
N ARG A 787 29.20 -26.70 30.75
CA ARG A 787 30.35 -27.58 30.96
C ARG A 787 29.83 -28.77 31.77
N ARG A 788 29.89 -29.98 31.20
CA ARG A 788 29.74 -31.19 32.01
C ARG A 788 30.77 -31.11 33.15
N PRO A 789 30.39 -31.39 34.41
CA PRO A 789 31.38 -31.55 35.47
C PRO A 789 32.42 -32.57 34.99
N ARG A 790 33.71 -32.23 35.09
CA ARG A 790 34.76 -33.23 34.86
C ARG A 790 34.49 -34.38 35.83
N PRO A 791 34.64 -35.65 35.41
CA PRO A 791 34.68 -36.74 36.37
C PRO A 791 35.79 -36.41 37.37
N THR A 792 35.45 -36.42 38.66
CA THR A 792 36.44 -36.46 39.73
C THR A 792 37.34 -37.65 39.45
N GLN A 793 38.58 -37.36 39.05
CA GLN A 793 39.62 -38.37 38.89
C GLN A 793 39.86 -38.92 40.29
N SER A 794 39.58 -40.21 40.47
CA SER A 794 39.93 -40.94 41.67
C SER A 794 41.45 -40.92 41.82
N ASP A 795 41.93 -40.43 42.96
CA ASP A 795 43.31 -40.64 43.39
C ASP A 795 43.57 -42.14 43.53
N GLY A 796 44.58 -42.63 42.81
CA GLY A 796 45.00 -44.03 42.84
C GLY A 796 45.78 -44.39 41.58
N ASP A 797 47.05 -43.97 41.53
CA ASP A 797 48.18 -44.92 41.56
C ASP A 797 49.48 -44.19 41.20
N SER A 798 50.40 -44.26 42.15
CA SER A 798 51.82 -44.03 41.97
C SER A 798 52.37 -45.16 41.11
N ASP A 799 52.99 -44.83 39.97
CA ASP A 799 54.15 -45.58 39.50
C ASP A 799 55.09 -44.65 38.75
N SER A 800 56.27 -44.54 39.34
CA SER A 800 57.48 -43.99 38.77
C SER A 800 57.97 -44.89 37.65
N ASP A 801 58.26 -44.34 36.48
CA ASP A 801 59.40 -44.83 35.72
C ASP A 801 60.02 -43.77 34.82
N SER A 802 61.34 -43.77 34.90
CA SER A 802 62.33 -42.88 34.30
C SER A 802 62.53 -43.12 32.81
N ASN A 803 62.79 -42.04 32.07
CA ASN A 803 63.78 -41.87 30.98
C ASN A 803 63.36 -40.60 30.21
N GLY A 804 64.11 -39.50 30.17
CA GLY A 804 65.54 -39.43 29.85
C GLY A 804 65.68 -39.19 28.34
N ASN A 805 65.58 -37.94 27.89
CA ASN A 805 66.57 -37.37 26.96
C ASN A 805 66.37 -35.85 26.74
N THR A 806 67.52 -35.21 26.85
CA THR A 806 67.93 -33.81 26.75
C THR A 806 68.12 -33.32 25.32
N GLU A 807 67.92 -32.01 25.11
CA GLU A 807 68.73 -31.04 24.32
C GLU A 807 67.91 -29.72 24.33
N SER A 808 68.24 -28.69 25.14
CA SER A 808 69.26 -27.61 24.95
C SER A 808 68.97 -26.77 23.68
N ASP A 809 68.78 -25.45 23.68
CA ASP A 809 69.54 -24.31 24.24
C ASP A 809 68.55 -23.15 24.54
N ASP A 810 68.54 -22.48 25.69
CA ASP A 810 69.45 -21.47 26.28
C ASP A 810 69.19 -19.99 25.89
N ASP A 811 69.34 -19.15 26.94
CA ASP A 811 69.36 -17.67 27.05
C ASP A 811 68.07 -17.02 27.64
N LEU A 812 67.88 -16.88 28.97
CA LEU A 812 68.58 -16.03 29.99
C LEU A 812 68.62 -14.55 29.58
N GLU A 813 68.32 -13.52 30.38
CA GLU A 813 68.17 -13.29 31.83
C GLU A 813 67.59 -11.84 31.96
N SER A 814 66.71 -11.45 32.89
CA SER A 814 67.02 -11.00 34.28
C SER A 814 65.72 -10.31 34.81
N GLY A 815 65.17 -10.68 35.97
CA GLY A 815 65.46 -10.10 37.30
C GLY A 815 64.68 -8.80 37.53
N VAL A 816 63.76 -8.62 38.50
CA VAL A 816 63.99 -8.57 39.96
C VAL A 816 62.65 -8.75 40.72
N ALA A 817 62.76 -9.23 41.96
CA ALA A 817 61.78 -9.82 42.86
C ALA A 817 61.10 -8.87 43.89
N SER A 818 60.36 -9.53 44.82
CA SER A 818 59.84 -9.18 46.16
C SER A 818 58.36 -8.75 46.21
N GLU A 819 57.45 -9.61 46.70
CA GLU A 819 57.12 -9.96 48.11
C GLU A 819 56.49 -8.81 48.92
N SER A 820 55.20 -8.97 49.29
CA SER A 820 54.80 -9.07 50.70
C SER A 820 53.29 -9.32 50.86
N VAL A 821 53.02 -10.34 51.65
CA VAL A 821 51.76 -10.76 52.29
C VAL A 821 51.21 -9.66 53.23
N LEU A 822 49.87 -9.56 53.39
CA LEU A 822 49.20 -9.55 54.72
C LEU A 822 47.65 -9.47 54.66
N SER A 823 47.02 -10.45 55.34
CA SER A 823 45.74 -10.47 56.10
C SER A 823 44.50 -9.74 55.55
N ALA A 824 43.38 -10.40 55.23
CA ALA A 824 42.45 -11.12 56.12
C ALA A 824 41.73 -10.22 57.15
N GLU A 825 40.42 -10.00 56.96
CA GLU A 825 39.39 -10.38 57.95
C GLU A 825 37.97 -10.19 57.37
N ASP A 826 37.23 -11.31 57.40
CA ASP A 826 35.79 -11.41 57.28
C ASP A 826 35.09 -10.72 58.46
N VAL A 827 33.98 -10.02 58.21
CA VAL A 827 32.81 -10.09 59.10
C VAL A 827 31.53 -10.09 58.26
N ASN A 828 30.80 -11.18 58.45
CA ASN A 828 29.49 -11.55 57.93
C ASN A 828 28.37 -10.94 58.83
N VAL A 829 27.11 -11.35 58.61
CA VAL A 829 25.88 -11.13 59.44
C VAL A 829 24.99 -10.01 58.87
N SER A 830 24.06 -10.31 57.94
CA SER A 830 22.73 -10.96 58.09
C SER A 830 21.66 -10.09 58.74
N GLY A 831 20.48 -10.02 58.13
CA GLY A 831 19.29 -9.45 58.76
C GLY A 831 18.11 -9.35 57.80
N ASP A 832 17.28 -10.39 57.84
CA ASP A 832 16.05 -10.63 57.09
C ASP A 832 14.91 -9.59 57.27
N ALA A 833 14.01 -9.64 56.29
CA ALA A 833 12.55 -9.59 56.37
C ALA A 833 11.78 -8.28 56.69
N ASP A 834 11.11 -7.78 55.62
CA ASP A 834 9.64 -7.69 55.47
C ASP A 834 8.85 -6.61 56.27
N PRO A 835 7.57 -6.27 55.94
CA PRO A 835 6.84 -6.29 54.67
C PRO A 835 6.24 -4.92 54.28
N ARG A 836 6.11 -4.67 52.97
CA ARG A 836 4.85 -4.23 52.33
C ARG A 836 4.91 -4.34 50.82
#